data_AF-A0A661H3W2-F1
#
_entry.id   AF-A0A661H3W2-F1
#
_cell.length_a   1.000
_cell.length_b   1.000
_cell.length_c   1.000
_cell.angle_alpha   90.00
_cell.angle_beta   90.00
_cell.angle_gamma   90.00
#
_symmetry.space_group_name_H-M   'P 1'
#
loop_
_entity.id
_entity.type
_entity.pdbx_description
1 polymer ?
#
loop_
_entity_poly.entity_id
_entity_poly.type
_entity_poly.pdbx_seq_one_letter_code
_entity_poly.pdbx_strand_id
1 'polypeptide(L)'
;FGGGGGSAGAVDVTVIGDNSITAHGDEGSGIFAQSLGGGGGNGGINISGGFSSSSPVVFGVGGFGGAGGTADAVTVTAGTDIYANGKSSTGITAQSLGGGGGNGALNISGGGNFNSKDTSSSLVFGVGGFGGAAAVSSDATVTHTGSIQTSGEWGHGILAQSLAGGGGNGGLNVAAGINGSKDPSSQSQDFSVVGGIGGFGGLGANAGKVTVVSSGNIVTSGDNARGIFAQSIGGGGGTGGMNITSNISRDTSPITLGIGGFGSGGGNAGAVSVTRGTGSAPAGFIITDGTASHGIEASSIGGGGGDAGMNFSLSYSSAGGGANTKKDKKSERSSPKHTGVDDSVITNYNSVLDELEGRQSGGGSSGSTPSKAYAAQLMIGGSGGESGDGGAVDVHNFGDIETMKSMSHGVFAQSIGGGGGNASFNIAYNRASSVDKSVDLAIGGATGDGGIGGTVFAEHLGKIITRGSDSVGVFAQSVGGGGGNVGMDMASTSNSTGNFALTIGRRGGTGGQGGKVSVVSGGEIETFGLNSHGIQAQSVGNGGGNSSKISVGGSIPQSGDEPGRSGKIVVGLEGGVGGYAGDVDVTAAGEIATHGDTAHGIFAQSVGGGGGNGGSASLGSKNPQATKKQSIGLAIGGQGGEGGYGGLVLVDSSAIISTGGEGSIGVLAQSVGGGGGSGGSSSNSANLKNNGNISINVGGGGGTGATGGDVTVGNTGVIVTDGLDSHGVLAQTVGGGGGLAGMVISSVYSSADNAATNMSVQVGGSGGDSNSTSGAVTINNSGGVETFDARSVGLFGQSVGGGGGNAKLVTGITNASGNGKSSQNNFSLAIGGAGGTGGAGGDVTINNTDDGSLYSGLVVTHGNASHGIAAMSIGGGGGEGSAVTTINRSKMEGSTRSLAIGGAGGEGGTSGTVTVDNDGTIVTYGDQAHGILAQSVAGGGGNAGDVLVMTSRPEGSTAQGIAIGGPGGSGNISGDVNVFNSGTITTWGNASHGILAQSVGGGGGNGSIAISNPKNAVTSLSSAKAFNSLAMGGVGGTGADSGDVLVEHTGTITIEGDNSYGIYAQSVGGGGGSIGASIGHPASSLAATSLQLLIGAFQSEGTAGTVTVDVTGDIIINGANSHAVFQQSVNGGGGEVEVFMDLTESAAAWSEDSVDIEDNLSVIEHYTNMVTDFVLDIGGQE
;
A
#
# COMPACT_ATOMS: atom_id res chain seq x y z
N PHE A 1 -17.92 -4.97 39.05
CA PHE A 1 -16.78 -5.58 38.35
C PHE A 1 -17.07 -7.06 38.15
N GLY A 2 -16.57 -7.66 37.09
CA GLY A 2 -16.56 -9.12 36.95
C GLY A 2 -15.60 -9.76 37.96
N GLY A 3 -15.82 -11.03 38.29
CA GLY A 3 -14.83 -11.84 38.99
C GLY A 3 -13.71 -12.28 38.03
N GLY A 4 -12.49 -12.48 38.55
CA GLY A 4 -11.43 -13.12 37.77
C GLY A 4 -11.73 -14.60 37.51
N GLY A 5 -11.18 -15.13 36.43
CA GLY A 5 -11.20 -16.56 36.14
C GLY A 5 -10.35 -17.36 37.12
N GLY A 6 -10.69 -18.63 37.33
CA GLY A 6 -9.85 -19.55 38.11
C GLY A 6 -8.73 -20.13 37.25
N SER A 7 -7.50 -20.16 37.76
CA SER A 7 -6.39 -20.86 37.10
C SER A 7 -6.51 -22.37 37.23
N ALA A 8 -6.10 -23.10 36.20
CA ALA A 8 -5.82 -24.53 36.26
C ALA A 8 -4.39 -24.80 36.78
N GLY A 9 -4.11 -26.06 37.10
CA GLY A 9 -2.77 -26.57 37.40
C GLY A 9 -2.28 -27.54 36.34
N ALA A 10 -1.02 -27.97 36.46
CA ALA A 10 -0.37 -28.86 35.51
C ALA A 10 -1.07 -30.23 35.40
N VAL A 11 -0.95 -30.85 34.22
CA VAL A 11 -1.54 -32.15 33.90
C VAL A 11 -0.46 -33.08 33.32
N ASP A 12 0.07 -33.95 34.17
CA ASP A 12 1.03 -34.99 33.78
C ASP A 12 0.33 -36.34 33.61
N VAL A 13 0.38 -36.90 32.40
CA VAL A 13 -0.16 -38.22 32.05
C VAL A 13 0.98 -39.12 31.56
N THR A 14 1.16 -40.27 32.21
CA THR A 14 2.13 -41.30 31.79
C THR A 14 1.43 -42.64 31.63
N VAL A 15 1.45 -43.18 30.41
CA VAL A 15 0.90 -44.50 30.07
C VAL A 15 2.01 -45.32 29.42
N ILE A 16 2.43 -46.40 30.08
CA ILE A 16 3.55 -47.25 29.66
C ILE A 16 3.25 -48.73 29.94
N GLY A 17 3.69 -49.61 29.04
CA GLY A 17 3.50 -51.07 29.10
C GLY A 17 2.99 -51.67 27.79
N ASP A 18 2.74 -52.98 27.79
CA ASP A 18 2.46 -53.76 26.57
C ASP A 18 0.95 -53.85 26.22
N ASN A 19 0.09 -53.07 26.89
CA ASN A 19 -1.36 -53.07 26.68
C ASN A 19 -1.79 -51.94 25.73
N SER A 20 -2.96 -52.06 25.09
CA SER A 20 -3.52 -50.99 24.25
C SER A 20 -4.63 -50.19 24.94
N ILE A 21 -4.84 -48.96 24.47
CA ILE A 21 -6.03 -48.14 24.74
C ILE A 21 -6.97 -48.19 23.53
N THR A 22 -8.27 -48.31 23.76
CA THR A 22 -9.29 -48.24 22.70
C THR A 22 -10.44 -47.34 23.11
N ALA A 23 -10.77 -46.37 22.24
CA ALA A 23 -11.90 -45.46 22.34
C ALA A 23 -12.83 -45.60 21.12
N HIS A 24 -14.13 -45.42 21.36
CA HIS A 24 -15.20 -45.59 20.38
C HIS A 24 -16.31 -44.54 20.58
N GLY A 25 -16.84 -44.03 19.48
CA GLY A 25 -17.86 -42.99 19.45
C GLY A 25 -17.25 -41.61 19.22
N ASP A 26 -18.06 -40.68 18.71
CA ASP A 26 -17.63 -39.32 18.40
C ASP A 26 -17.09 -38.59 19.66
N GLU A 27 -16.08 -37.73 19.46
CA GLU A 27 -15.28 -37.06 20.49
C GLU A 27 -14.48 -38.01 21.42
N GLY A 28 -14.49 -39.32 21.14
CA GLY A 28 -13.83 -40.37 21.90
C GLY A 28 -12.31 -40.40 21.74
N SER A 29 -11.60 -39.47 22.39
CA SER A 29 -10.13 -39.44 22.38
C SER A 29 -9.50 -40.56 23.21
N GLY A 30 -8.36 -41.10 22.76
CA GLY A 30 -7.64 -42.20 23.43
C GLY A 30 -6.95 -41.74 24.73
N ILE A 31 -6.15 -40.68 24.65
CA ILE A 31 -5.65 -39.92 25.80
C ILE A 31 -6.10 -38.47 25.63
N PHE A 32 -6.73 -37.90 26.66
CA PHE A 32 -7.11 -36.49 26.69
C PHE A 32 -6.54 -35.81 27.95
N ALA A 33 -5.57 -34.94 27.75
CA ALA A 33 -4.92 -34.15 28.80
C ALA A 33 -5.10 -32.66 28.48
N GLN A 34 -5.72 -31.91 29.40
CA GLN A 34 -6.04 -30.50 29.19
C GLN A 34 -5.90 -29.70 30.49
N SER A 35 -5.14 -28.61 30.43
CA SER A 35 -5.14 -27.56 31.46
C SER A 35 -5.88 -26.35 30.89
N LEU A 36 -7.01 -25.97 31.49
CA LEU A 36 -7.93 -24.95 30.98
C LEU A 36 -8.15 -23.83 32.00
N GLY A 37 -7.65 -22.65 31.69
CA GLY A 37 -7.89 -21.43 32.45
C GLY A 37 -9.34 -20.95 32.32
N GLY A 38 -9.96 -20.62 33.45
CA GLY A 38 -11.33 -20.09 33.47
C GLY A 38 -11.43 -18.70 32.84
N GLY A 39 -12.52 -18.44 32.11
CA GLY A 39 -12.79 -17.11 31.54
C GLY A 39 -13.09 -16.06 32.62
N GLY A 40 -12.68 -14.82 32.37
CA GLY A 40 -12.99 -13.67 33.21
C GLY A 40 -14.47 -13.27 33.14
N GLY A 41 -15.05 -12.89 34.27
CA GLY A 41 -16.45 -12.45 34.34
C GLY A 41 -16.68 -11.10 33.66
N ASN A 42 -17.83 -10.94 33.01
CA ASN A 42 -18.23 -9.65 32.44
C ASN A 42 -18.53 -8.60 33.53
N GLY A 43 -18.40 -7.33 33.18
CA GLY A 43 -18.79 -6.20 34.02
C GLY A 43 -20.30 -6.09 34.25
N GLY A 44 -20.69 -5.25 35.22
CA GLY A 44 -22.09 -4.88 35.47
C GLY A 44 -22.42 -3.51 34.86
N ILE A 45 -23.61 -3.37 34.27
CA ILE A 45 -24.09 -2.12 33.69
C ILE A 45 -24.26 -1.07 34.79
N ASN A 46 -23.81 0.17 34.53
CA ASN A 46 -24.06 1.31 35.40
C ASN A 46 -25.03 2.32 34.73
N ILE A 47 -25.97 2.85 35.52
CA ILE A 47 -26.87 3.93 35.12
C ILE A 47 -26.89 4.98 36.23
N SER A 48 -26.34 6.15 35.97
CA SER A 48 -26.24 7.27 36.92
C SER A 48 -27.06 8.45 36.42
N GLY A 49 -27.96 8.98 37.27
CA GLY A 49 -28.92 10.02 36.90
C GLY A 49 -28.97 11.16 37.92
N GLY A 50 -28.93 12.42 37.48
CA GLY A 50 -28.98 13.59 38.36
C GLY A 50 -29.68 14.80 37.75
N PHE A 51 -30.95 15.01 38.11
CA PHE A 51 -31.73 16.19 37.73
C PHE A 51 -32.05 17.04 38.96
N SER A 52 -31.65 18.31 38.95
CA SER A 52 -31.84 19.23 40.08
C SER A 52 -32.02 20.68 39.63
N SER A 53 -32.54 21.53 40.52
CA SER A 53 -32.58 22.99 40.34
C SER A 53 -31.28 23.68 40.79
N SER A 54 -30.47 23.01 41.60
CA SER A 54 -29.08 23.36 41.90
C SER A 54 -28.14 22.63 40.94
N SER A 55 -26.87 23.03 40.90
CA SER A 55 -25.79 22.39 40.13
C SER A 55 -25.73 20.85 40.33
N PRO A 56 -26.08 20.02 39.33
CA PRO A 56 -25.94 18.57 39.43
C PRO A 56 -24.49 18.15 39.13
N VAL A 57 -24.02 17.14 39.87
CA VAL A 57 -22.75 16.46 39.64
C VAL A 57 -23.02 14.96 39.51
N VAL A 58 -22.79 14.41 38.32
CA VAL A 58 -23.06 13.01 37.98
C VAL A 58 -21.76 12.37 37.50
N PHE A 59 -21.32 11.32 38.18
CA PHE A 59 -20.25 10.44 37.74
C PHE A 59 -20.80 9.02 37.59
N GLY A 60 -20.58 8.40 36.44
CA GLY A 60 -20.88 6.99 36.21
C GLY A 60 -19.68 6.26 35.63
N VAL A 61 -19.47 5.02 36.09
CA VAL A 61 -18.40 4.13 35.61
C VAL A 61 -19.02 2.76 35.38
N GLY A 62 -18.91 2.25 34.15
CA GLY A 62 -19.34 0.90 33.79
C GLY A 62 -18.45 -0.13 34.49
N GLY A 63 -19.02 -1.24 34.94
CA GLY A 63 -18.23 -2.27 35.60
C GLY A 63 -17.16 -2.82 34.66
N PHE A 64 -15.91 -2.90 35.14
CA PHE A 64 -14.84 -3.56 34.38
C PHE A 64 -15.05 -5.07 34.40
N GLY A 65 -14.59 -5.75 33.35
CA GLY A 65 -14.47 -7.21 33.31
C GLY A 65 -13.36 -7.71 34.24
N GLY A 66 -13.45 -8.97 34.64
CA GLY A 66 -12.37 -9.66 35.35
C GLY A 66 -11.34 -10.21 34.37
N ALA A 67 -10.09 -10.38 34.81
CA ALA A 67 -9.07 -11.07 34.03
C ALA A 67 -9.38 -12.57 33.88
N GLY A 68 -8.82 -13.21 32.86
CA GLY A 68 -8.82 -14.67 32.74
C GLY A 68 -7.99 -15.36 33.83
N GLY A 69 -8.20 -16.66 34.01
CA GLY A 69 -7.34 -17.55 34.79
C GLY A 69 -6.30 -18.23 33.89
N THR A 70 -5.11 -18.50 34.41
CA THR A 70 -4.02 -19.14 33.65
C THR A 70 -4.26 -20.64 33.44
N ALA A 71 -3.75 -21.19 32.34
CA ALA A 71 -3.45 -22.61 32.25
C ALA A 71 -1.98 -22.88 32.59
N ASP A 72 -1.68 -24.13 32.89
CA ASP A 72 -0.37 -24.62 33.32
C ASP A 72 0.08 -25.75 32.37
N ALA A 73 1.27 -26.31 32.59
CA ALA A 73 1.90 -27.23 31.67
C ALA A 73 1.11 -28.54 31.48
N VAL A 74 1.16 -29.10 30.28
CA VAL A 74 0.55 -30.41 29.98
C VAL A 74 1.60 -31.35 29.39
N THR A 75 1.86 -32.44 30.10
CA THR A 75 2.85 -33.46 29.70
C THR A 75 2.14 -34.78 29.45
N VAL A 76 2.29 -35.34 28.25
CA VAL A 76 1.82 -36.70 27.95
C VAL A 76 2.99 -37.58 27.52
N THR A 77 3.18 -38.71 28.19
CA THR A 77 4.10 -39.77 27.79
C THR A 77 3.30 -41.05 27.52
N ALA A 78 3.33 -41.54 26.28
CA ALA A 78 2.53 -42.67 25.83
C ALA A 78 3.38 -43.71 25.08
N GLY A 79 3.67 -44.84 25.75
CA GLY A 79 4.39 -45.98 25.17
C GLY A 79 3.50 -47.11 24.64
N THR A 80 2.20 -47.06 24.93
CA THR A 80 1.17 -48.05 24.56
C THR A 80 0.56 -47.77 23.18
N ASP A 81 0.05 -48.80 22.50
CA ASP A 81 -0.79 -48.62 21.31
C ASP A 81 -2.13 -47.94 21.65
N ILE A 82 -2.66 -47.10 20.76
CA ILE A 82 -3.88 -46.31 20.95
C ILE A 82 -4.78 -46.40 19.69
N TYR A 83 -6.05 -46.73 19.88
CA TYR A 83 -7.06 -46.84 18.82
C TYR A 83 -8.25 -45.93 19.14
N ALA A 84 -8.53 -44.88 18.35
CA ALA A 84 -9.64 -43.95 18.58
C ALA A 84 -10.57 -43.84 17.36
N ASN A 85 -11.88 -44.07 17.52
CA ASN A 85 -12.79 -44.27 16.38
C ASN A 85 -14.12 -43.52 16.55
N GLY A 86 -14.29 -42.46 15.77
CA GLY A 86 -15.45 -41.56 15.77
C GLY A 86 -15.05 -40.17 15.23
N LYS A 87 -16.03 -39.34 14.84
CA LYS A 87 -15.75 -37.94 14.47
C LYS A 87 -15.05 -37.21 15.62
N SER A 88 -14.05 -36.38 15.33
CA SER A 88 -13.21 -35.66 16.29
C SER A 88 -12.45 -36.55 17.30
N SER A 89 -12.32 -37.86 17.05
CA SER A 89 -11.68 -38.80 17.99
C SER A 89 -10.17 -38.84 17.78
N THR A 90 -9.43 -38.21 18.70
CA THR A 90 -7.98 -38.03 18.60
C THR A 90 -7.21 -39.11 19.39
N GLY A 91 -6.05 -39.55 18.90
CA GLY A 91 -5.21 -40.54 19.58
C GLY A 91 -4.66 -40.00 20.90
N ILE A 92 -3.87 -38.92 20.83
CA ILE A 92 -3.36 -38.17 21.99
C ILE A 92 -3.71 -36.69 21.84
N THR A 93 -4.48 -36.15 22.79
CA THR A 93 -4.75 -34.72 22.93
C THR A 93 -4.01 -34.17 24.15
N ALA A 94 -3.17 -33.15 23.96
CA ALA A 94 -2.44 -32.44 25.00
C ALA A 94 -2.57 -30.92 24.79
N GLN A 95 -3.37 -30.24 25.61
CA GLN A 95 -3.69 -28.82 25.39
C GLN A 95 -3.57 -27.95 26.65
N SER A 96 -2.80 -26.86 26.58
CA SER A 96 -2.83 -25.77 27.57
C SER A 96 -3.60 -24.59 26.99
N LEU A 97 -4.72 -24.20 27.62
CA LEU A 97 -5.62 -23.14 27.13
C LEU A 97 -5.78 -22.00 28.14
N GLY A 98 -5.22 -20.84 27.85
CA GLY A 98 -5.33 -19.64 28.68
C GLY A 98 -6.75 -19.06 28.73
N GLY A 99 -7.19 -18.62 29.90
CA GLY A 99 -8.53 -18.04 30.08
C GLY A 99 -8.67 -16.69 29.38
N GLY A 100 -9.74 -16.51 28.61
CA GLY A 100 -10.08 -15.23 27.99
C GLY A 100 -10.51 -14.16 29.00
N GLY A 101 -10.27 -12.89 28.69
CA GLY A 101 -10.64 -11.75 29.51
C GLY A 101 -12.15 -11.42 29.45
N GLY A 102 -12.72 -11.01 30.58
CA GLY A 102 -14.13 -10.62 30.67
C GLY A 102 -14.40 -9.25 30.03
N ASN A 103 -15.58 -9.06 29.44
CA ASN A 103 -15.91 -7.79 28.77
C ASN A 103 -16.28 -6.69 29.77
N GLY A 104 -15.85 -5.46 29.48
CA GLY A 104 -16.30 -4.26 30.17
C GLY A 104 -17.74 -3.90 29.83
N ALA A 105 -18.46 -3.35 30.79
CA ALA A 105 -19.90 -3.11 30.67
C ALA A 105 -20.30 -1.68 30.32
N LEU A 106 -21.53 -1.55 29.83
CA LEU A 106 -22.18 -0.28 29.50
C LEU A 106 -22.22 0.69 30.70
N ASN A 107 -21.88 1.95 30.44
CA ASN A 107 -22.18 3.07 31.31
C ASN A 107 -23.18 4.03 30.66
N ILE A 108 -24.21 4.43 31.41
CA ILE A 108 -25.09 5.55 31.07
C ILE A 108 -24.99 6.60 32.19
N SER A 109 -24.71 7.85 31.83
CA SER A 109 -24.59 8.98 32.76
C SER A 109 -25.39 10.16 32.25
N GLY A 110 -26.55 10.43 32.88
CA GLY A 110 -27.46 11.51 32.51
C GLY A 110 -27.58 12.56 33.60
N GLY A 111 -27.38 13.83 33.26
CA GLY A 111 -27.59 14.94 34.18
C GLY A 111 -28.29 16.13 33.54
N GLY A 112 -28.89 16.99 34.36
CA GLY A 112 -29.52 18.19 33.82
C GLY A 112 -30.10 19.16 34.84
N ASN A 113 -30.14 20.43 34.46
CA ASN A 113 -30.57 21.53 35.30
C ASN A 113 -31.61 22.42 34.61
N PHE A 114 -32.67 22.77 35.34
CA PHE A 114 -33.81 23.56 34.86
C PHE A 114 -34.17 24.72 35.81
N ASN A 115 -33.14 25.39 36.36
CA ASN A 115 -33.29 26.45 37.35
C ASN A 115 -34.04 27.70 36.83
N SER A 116 -34.44 28.56 37.77
CA SER A 116 -35.26 29.75 37.51
C SER A 116 -34.78 31.04 38.18
N LYS A 117 -33.73 31.03 39.02
CA LYS A 117 -33.28 32.23 39.75
C LYS A 117 -31.78 32.39 40.03
N ASP A 118 -31.02 31.30 40.18
CA ASP A 118 -29.62 31.36 40.65
C ASP A 118 -28.65 30.70 39.67
N THR A 119 -27.39 31.13 39.70
CA THR A 119 -26.27 30.53 38.93
C THR A 119 -26.17 29.05 39.24
N SER A 120 -26.17 28.16 38.24
CA SER A 120 -26.10 26.71 38.46
C SER A 120 -25.55 25.92 37.26
N SER A 121 -24.24 25.72 37.27
CA SER A 121 -23.50 24.92 36.29
C SER A 121 -23.67 23.39 36.50
N SER A 122 -23.48 22.56 35.48
CA SER A 122 -23.61 21.08 35.59
C SER A 122 -22.32 20.35 35.27
N LEU A 123 -22.09 19.22 35.94
CA LEU A 123 -20.98 18.30 35.67
C LEU A 123 -21.51 16.88 35.44
N VAL A 124 -21.28 16.32 34.25
CA VAL A 124 -21.64 14.92 33.93
C VAL A 124 -20.41 14.22 33.35
N PHE A 125 -19.97 13.14 33.97
CA PHE A 125 -18.89 12.30 33.46
C PHE A 125 -19.32 10.84 33.39
N GLY A 126 -19.02 10.20 32.25
CA GLY A 126 -19.19 8.77 32.05
C GLY A 126 -17.89 8.09 31.62
N VAL A 127 -17.63 6.90 32.16
CA VAL A 127 -16.54 6.02 31.72
C VAL A 127 -17.11 4.63 31.43
N GLY A 128 -16.89 4.12 30.22
CA GLY A 128 -17.27 2.77 29.82
C GLY A 128 -16.41 1.74 30.55
N GLY A 129 -16.96 0.58 30.87
CA GLY A 129 -16.20 -0.42 31.62
C GLY A 129 -15.00 -0.94 30.83
N PHE A 130 -13.85 -1.15 31.46
CA PHE A 130 -12.68 -1.72 30.79
C PHE A 130 -12.82 -3.24 30.67
N GLY A 131 -12.29 -3.80 29.59
CA GLY A 131 -12.12 -5.24 29.43
C GLY A 131 -11.05 -5.78 30.39
N GLY A 132 -11.23 -7.00 30.87
CA GLY A 132 -10.21 -7.72 31.61
C GLY A 132 -9.12 -8.23 30.67
N ALA A 133 -7.88 -8.29 31.15
CA ALA A 133 -6.80 -8.95 30.43
C ALA A 133 -7.07 -10.45 30.28
N ALA A 134 -6.53 -11.03 29.20
CA ALA A 134 -6.38 -12.47 29.05
C ALA A 134 -5.42 -13.07 30.09
N ALA A 135 -5.33 -14.39 30.09
CA ALA A 135 -4.31 -15.14 30.80
C ALA A 135 -3.55 -16.09 29.86
N VAL A 136 -2.30 -16.35 30.22
CA VAL A 136 -1.38 -17.20 29.44
C VAL A 136 -1.79 -18.67 29.46
N SER A 137 -1.42 -19.38 28.40
CA SER A 137 -1.21 -20.83 28.42
C SER A 137 0.26 -21.15 28.70
N SER A 138 0.54 -22.39 29.05
CA SER A 138 1.89 -22.91 29.33
C SER A 138 2.29 -23.95 28.28
N ASP A 139 3.40 -24.64 28.49
CA ASP A 139 3.96 -25.58 27.53
C ASP A 139 3.08 -26.85 27.38
N ALA A 140 2.98 -27.35 26.14
CA ALA A 140 2.33 -28.61 25.81
C ALA A 140 3.35 -29.59 25.22
N THR A 141 3.62 -30.68 25.93
CA THR A 141 4.66 -31.66 25.58
C THR A 141 4.09 -33.05 25.42
N VAL A 142 4.34 -33.69 24.26
CA VAL A 142 3.97 -35.08 23.98
C VAL A 142 5.22 -35.90 23.67
N THR A 143 5.37 -37.05 24.34
CA THR A 143 6.36 -38.09 24.03
C THR A 143 5.62 -39.39 23.71
N HIS A 144 5.84 -39.95 22.51
CA HIS A 144 5.07 -41.09 22.01
C HIS A 144 5.95 -42.17 21.37
N THR A 145 5.74 -43.46 21.71
CA THR A 145 6.51 -44.58 21.13
C THR A 145 5.69 -45.79 20.69
N GLY A 146 4.38 -45.83 20.95
CA GLY A 146 3.47 -46.90 20.51
C GLY A 146 2.99 -46.71 19.07
N SER A 147 1.93 -47.42 18.67
CA SER A 147 1.21 -47.16 17.42
C SER A 147 -0.12 -46.45 17.69
N ILE A 148 -0.39 -45.34 17.00
CA ILE A 148 -1.69 -44.66 17.00
C ILE A 148 -2.45 -45.02 15.73
N GLN A 149 -3.73 -45.39 15.88
CA GLN A 149 -4.68 -45.47 14.78
C GLN A 149 -5.95 -44.67 15.11
N THR A 150 -6.33 -43.74 14.24
CA THR A 150 -7.58 -42.98 14.35
C THR A 150 -8.45 -43.10 13.11
N SER A 151 -9.77 -42.99 13.31
CA SER A 151 -10.74 -42.90 12.20
C SER A 151 -11.89 -41.94 12.54
N GLY A 152 -12.18 -41.04 11.60
CA GLY A 152 -13.20 -39.99 11.70
C GLY A 152 -12.71 -38.64 11.17
N GLU A 153 -13.62 -37.82 10.66
CA GLU A 153 -13.37 -36.42 10.33
C GLU A 153 -12.82 -35.69 11.58
N TRP A 154 -11.74 -34.91 11.46
CA TRP A 154 -10.97 -34.32 12.59
C TRP A 154 -10.38 -35.34 13.60
N GLY A 155 -10.27 -36.62 13.26
CA GLY A 155 -9.66 -37.64 14.11
C GLY A 155 -8.12 -37.61 14.07
N HIS A 156 -7.49 -36.63 14.74
CA HIS A 156 -6.03 -36.46 14.70
C HIS A 156 -5.25 -37.61 15.36
N GLY A 157 -4.03 -37.90 14.90
CA GLY A 157 -3.15 -38.85 15.58
C GLY A 157 -2.65 -38.29 16.91
N ILE A 158 -1.87 -37.21 16.85
CA ILE A 158 -1.44 -36.40 18.00
C ILE A 158 -1.90 -34.95 17.79
N LEU A 159 -2.60 -34.39 18.76
CA LEU A 159 -2.97 -32.97 18.87
C LEU A 159 -2.28 -32.35 20.08
N ALA A 160 -1.30 -31.49 19.85
CA ALA A 160 -0.54 -30.79 20.89
C ALA A 160 -0.69 -29.27 20.71
N GLN A 161 -1.30 -28.57 21.67
CA GLN A 161 -1.60 -27.15 21.51
C GLN A 161 -1.31 -26.30 22.76
N SER A 162 -0.79 -25.09 22.54
CA SER A 162 -0.79 -24.02 23.54
C SER A 162 -1.54 -22.81 22.95
N LEU A 163 -2.72 -22.52 23.49
CA LEU A 163 -3.59 -21.43 23.02
C LEU A 163 -3.81 -20.44 24.15
N ALA A 164 -3.30 -19.22 24.01
CA ALA A 164 -3.47 -18.19 25.02
C ALA A 164 -4.85 -17.50 24.94
N GLY A 165 -5.29 -16.91 26.05
CA GLY A 165 -6.58 -16.24 26.10
C GLY A 165 -6.65 -14.98 25.22
N GLY A 166 -7.82 -14.69 24.66
CA GLY A 166 -8.11 -13.39 24.03
C GLY A 166 -8.49 -12.32 25.08
N GLY A 167 -8.11 -11.07 24.83
CA GLY A 167 -8.42 -9.93 25.70
C GLY A 167 -9.91 -9.55 25.68
N GLY A 168 -10.46 -9.13 26.83
CA GLY A 168 -11.86 -8.72 26.93
C GLY A 168 -12.13 -7.38 26.25
N ASN A 169 -13.31 -7.18 25.68
CA ASN A 169 -13.65 -5.93 24.98
C ASN A 169 -13.99 -4.79 25.96
N GLY A 170 -13.72 -3.56 25.56
CA GLY A 170 -14.16 -2.35 26.26
C GLY A 170 -15.66 -2.09 26.10
N GLY A 171 -16.29 -1.62 27.17
CA GLY A 171 -17.71 -1.29 27.24
C GLY A 171 -18.06 0.08 26.65
N LEU A 172 -19.27 0.19 26.10
CA LEU A 172 -19.85 1.45 25.62
C LEU A 172 -20.03 2.46 26.77
N ASN A 173 -19.70 3.72 26.51
CA ASN A 173 -20.07 4.86 27.34
C ASN A 173 -21.12 5.76 26.67
N VAL A 174 -22.13 6.18 27.43
CA VAL A 174 -23.10 7.21 27.02
C VAL A 174 -23.19 8.27 28.12
N ALA A 175 -22.67 9.48 27.86
CA ALA A 175 -22.76 10.63 28.74
C ALA A 175 -23.64 11.74 28.13
N ALA A 176 -24.63 12.24 28.88
CA ALA A 176 -25.61 13.20 28.40
C ALA A 176 -25.92 14.31 29.43
N GLY A 177 -25.73 15.57 29.04
CA GLY A 177 -26.15 16.76 29.79
C GLY A 177 -27.30 17.49 29.10
N ILE A 178 -28.34 17.88 29.85
CA ILE A 178 -29.46 18.71 29.36
C ILE A 178 -29.70 19.87 30.33
N ASN A 179 -29.35 21.10 29.94
CA ASN A 179 -29.42 22.27 30.80
C ASN A 179 -30.21 23.42 30.17
N GLY A 180 -30.86 24.23 31.00
CA GLY A 180 -31.47 25.49 30.56
C GLY A 180 -32.00 26.36 31.68
N SER A 181 -31.67 27.65 31.64
CA SER A 181 -32.28 28.66 32.50
C SER A 181 -33.71 29.02 32.03
N LYS A 182 -34.47 29.73 32.88
CA LYS A 182 -35.80 30.26 32.55
C LYS A 182 -35.88 31.79 32.58
N ASP A 183 -34.78 32.48 32.88
CA ASP A 183 -34.72 33.93 33.01
C ASP A 183 -33.66 34.51 32.06
N PRO A 184 -34.06 35.13 30.93
CA PRO A 184 -33.14 35.72 29.97
C PRO A 184 -32.58 37.09 30.41
N SER A 185 -32.81 37.52 31.66
CA SER A 185 -32.31 38.79 32.21
C SER A 185 -31.12 38.66 33.17
N SER A 186 -30.75 37.45 33.58
CA SER A 186 -29.58 37.23 34.44
C SER A 186 -28.27 37.17 33.63
N GLN A 187 -27.28 37.96 34.06
CA GLN A 187 -25.93 38.00 33.45
C GLN A 187 -25.07 36.83 33.95
N SER A 188 -25.53 35.59 33.73
CA SER A 188 -24.90 34.39 34.29
C SER A 188 -23.78 33.82 33.40
N GLN A 189 -22.66 33.43 34.03
CA GLN A 189 -21.53 32.74 33.40
C GLN A 189 -21.64 31.21 33.59
N ASP A 190 -22.83 30.66 33.40
CA ASP A 190 -23.12 29.25 33.68
C ASP A 190 -22.57 28.31 32.60
N PHE A 191 -21.93 27.23 33.04
CA PHE A 191 -21.32 26.21 32.18
C PHE A 191 -21.93 24.81 32.37
N SER A 192 -21.94 24.05 31.30
CA SER A 192 -22.34 22.64 31.27
C SER A 192 -21.14 21.84 30.80
N VAL A 193 -20.50 21.05 31.68
CA VAL A 193 -19.42 20.13 31.29
C VAL A 193 -19.97 18.72 31.19
N VAL A 194 -19.85 18.10 30.02
CA VAL A 194 -20.16 16.68 29.79
C VAL A 194 -18.92 15.98 29.26
N GLY A 195 -18.44 14.96 29.96
CA GLY A 195 -17.28 14.16 29.58
C GLY A 195 -17.62 12.68 29.40
N GLY A 196 -17.01 12.04 28.42
CA GLY A 196 -17.14 10.63 28.14
C GLY A 196 -15.81 9.97 27.79
N ILE A 197 -15.57 8.77 28.31
CA ILE A 197 -14.44 7.91 27.96
C ILE A 197 -14.99 6.52 27.62
N GLY A 198 -14.70 5.99 26.43
CA GLY A 198 -15.03 4.64 26.02
C GLY A 198 -14.17 3.62 26.76
N GLY A 199 -14.70 2.44 27.06
CA GLY A 199 -13.94 1.43 27.81
C GLY A 199 -12.69 0.97 27.05
N PHE A 200 -11.59 0.66 27.74
CA PHE A 200 -10.39 0.14 27.07
C PHE A 200 -10.51 -1.38 26.93
N GLY A 201 -9.95 -1.95 25.85
CA GLY A 201 -9.82 -3.39 25.69
C GLY A 201 -8.75 -3.97 26.63
N GLY A 202 -8.87 -5.23 26.99
CA GLY A 202 -7.86 -5.97 27.74
C GLY A 202 -6.75 -6.50 26.83
N LEU A 203 -5.55 -6.66 27.39
CA LEU A 203 -4.42 -7.29 26.69
C LEU A 203 -4.75 -8.75 26.31
N GLY A 204 -4.30 -9.18 25.13
CA GLY A 204 -4.09 -10.59 24.82
C GLY A 204 -2.96 -11.18 25.67
N ALA A 205 -2.81 -12.50 25.64
CA ALA A 205 -1.79 -13.19 26.43
C ALA A 205 -0.85 -14.02 25.54
N ASN A 206 0.36 -14.29 26.04
CA ASN A 206 1.34 -15.12 25.34
C ASN A 206 1.04 -16.61 25.53
N ALA A 207 1.39 -17.43 24.54
CA ALA A 207 1.32 -18.88 24.61
C ALA A 207 2.67 -19.54 24.93
N GLY A 208 2.61 -20.76 25.45
CA GLY A 208 3.79 -21.59 25.74
C GLY A 208 4.32 -22.34 24.52
N LYS A 209 5.44 -23.03 24.72
CA LYS A 209 6.08 -23.88 23.72
C LYS A 209 5.24 -25.14 23.47
N VAL A 210 5.18 -25.61 22.22
CA VAL A 210 4.71 -26.96 21.90
C VAL A 210 5.90 -27.83 21.53
N THR A 211 5.99 -29.04 22.09
CA THR A 211 7.03 -30.03 21.78
C THR A 211 6.42 -31.41 21.58
N VAL A 212 6.62 -32.03 20.41
CA VAL A 212 6.16 -33.39 20.11
C VAL A 212 7.35 -34.26 19.70
N VAL A 213 7.71 -35.23 20.54
CA VAL A 213 8.73 -36.24 20.23
C VAL A 213 8.01 -37.56 20.01
N SER A 214 8.11 -38.15 18.82
CA SER A 214 7.37 -39.37 18.48
C SER A 214 8.19 -40.36 17.66
N SER A 215 8.29 -41.62 18.09
CA SER A 215 9.07 -42.67 17.37
C SER A 215 8.23 -43.77 16.72
N GLY A 216 6.98 -43.99 17.15
CA GLY A 216 6.13 -45.08 16.64
C GLY A 216 5.12 -44.66 15.56
N ASN A 217 4.37 -45.63 15.02
CA ASN A 217 3.52 -45.43 13.84
C ASN A 217 2.29 -44.55 14.13
N ILE A 218 1.79 -43.84 13.11
CA ILE A 218 0.52 -43.10 13.17
C ILE A 218 -0.28 -43.38 11.89
N VAL A 219 -1.53 -43.79 12.02
CA VAL A 219 -2.49 -43.92 10.90
C VAL A 219 -3.74 -43.10 11.22
N THR A 220 -4.16 -42.26 10.29
CA THR A 220 -5.40 -41.47 10.41
C THR A 220 -6.26 -41.63 9.15
N SER A 221 -7.59 -41.54 9.28
CA SER A 221 -8.51 -41.58 8.14
C SER A 221 -9.76 -40.73 8.41
N GLY A 222 -10.18 -39.95 7.43
CA GLY A 222 -11.20 -38.91 7.54
C GLY A 222 -10.64 -37.52 7.22
N ASP A 223 -11.48 -36.62 6.71
CA ASP A 223 -11.05 -35.28 6.32
C ASP A 223 -10.60 -34.44 7.54
N ASN A 224 -9.59 -33.59 7.36
CA ASN A 224 -8.87 -32.82 8.39
C ASN A 224 -8.08 -33.66 9.42
N ALA A 225 -8.10 -34.99 9.36
CA ALA A 225 -7.45 -35.90 10.30
C ALA A 225 -5.92 -35.94 10.13
N ARG A 226 -5.22 -34.91 10.61
CA ARG A 226 -3.74 -34.82 10.59
C ARG A 226 -3.05 -35.91 11.42
N GLY A 227 -1.88 -36.37 10.98
CA GLY A 227 -1.05 -37.33 11.71
C GLY A 227 -0.50 -36.74 13.02
N ILE A 228 0.26 -35.64 12.92
CA ILE A 228 0.62 -34.77 14.04
C ILE A 228 0.13 -33.36 13.75
N PHE A 229 -0.51 -32.73 14.74
CA PHE A 229 -0.88 -31.32 14.73
C PHE A 229 -0.30 -30.66 15.99
N ALA A 230 0.76 -29.88 15.81
CA ALA A 230 1.44 -29.14 16.88
C ALA A 230 1.27 -27.64 16.66
N GLN A 231 0.69 -26.91 17.63
CA GLN A 231 0.29 -25.52 17.39
C GLN A 231 0.38 -24.60 18.61
N SER A 232 1.08 -23.46 18.49
CA SER A 232 1.08 -22.39 19.49
C SER A 232 0.40 -21.14 18.94
N ILE A 233 -0.57 -20.58 19.66
CA ILE A 233 -1.32 -19.39 19.23
C ILE A 233 -1.34 -18.34 20.34
N GLY A 234 -0.78 -17.17 20.02
CA GLY A 234 -0.84 -15.97 20.86
C GLY A 234 -2.25 -15.37 20.89
N GLY A 235 -2.64 -14.88 22.06
CA GLY A 235 -3.99 -14.37 22.30
C GLY A 235 -4.24 -13.02 21.64
N GLY A 236 -5.37 -12.86 20.95
CA GLY A 236 -5.76 -11.59 20.34
C GLY A 236 -6.05 -10.50 21.37
N GLY A 237 -5.71 -9.25 21.06
CA GLY A 237 -5.98 -8.07 21.88
C GLY A 237 -7.47 -7.68 21.88
N GLY A 238 -7.97 -7.19 23.01
CA GLY A 238 -9.37 -6.77 23.14
C GLY A 238 -9.66 -5.44 22.44
N THR A 239 -10.83 -5.34 21.80
CA THR A 239 -11.28 -4.13 21.10
C THR A 239 -11.72 -3.05 22.09
N GLY A 240 -11.41 -1.78 21.77
CA GLY A 240 -11.85 -0.62 22.53
C GLY A 240 -13.36 -0.38 22.45
N GLY A 241 -13.93 0.05 23.57
CA GLY A 241 -15.33 0.41 23.73
C GLY A 241 -15.67 1.77 23.14
N MET A 242 -16.88 1.89 22.59
CA MET A 242 -17.38 3.14 22.01
C MET A 242 -17.63 4.22 23.08
N ASN A 243 -17.46 5.49 22.72
CA ASN A 243 -17.89 6.64 23.49
C ASN A 243 -18.94 7.47 22.75
N ILE A 244 -20.02 7.84 23.45
CA ILE A 244 -21.04 8.78 22.99
C ILE A 244 -21.20 9.87 24.06
N THR A 245 -20.90 11.12 23.71
CA THR A 245 -20.99 12.28 24.62
C THR A 245 -21.93 13.33 24.04
N SER A 246 -22.91 13.81 24.79
CA SER A 246 -23.91 14.78 24.32
C SER A 246 -24.14 15.90 25.33
N ASN A 247 -24.06 17.15 24.90
CA ASN A 247 -24.25 18.34 25.73
C ASN A 247 -25.26 19.29 25.08
N ILE A 248 -26.49 19.29 25.60
CA ILE A 248 -27.59 20.14 25.14
C ILE A 248 -27.81 21.24 26.18
N SER A 249 -27.50 22.47 25.81
CA SER A 249 -27.50 23.63 26.69
C SER A 249 -28.41 24.73 26.13
N ARG A 250 -29.16 25.41 27.00
CA ARG A 250 -29.93 26.61 26.67
C ARG A 250 -29.44 27.77 27.51
N ASP A 251 -29.12 28.87 26.87
CA ASP A 251 -28.69 30.10 27.54
C ASP A 251 -27.49 29.85 28.51
N THR A 252 -26.62 28.90 28.15
CA THR A 252 -25.53 28.33 28.98
C THR A 252 -24.37 27.82 28.10
N SER A 253 -23.15 27.80 28.64
CA SER A 253 -21.88 27.49 27.93
C SER A 253 -21.54 25.98 27.90
N PRO A 254 -21.61 25.27 26.76
CA PRO A 254 -21.31 23.84 26.72
C PRO A 254 -19.81 23.54 26.56
N ILE A 255 -19.28 22.69 27.43
CA ILE A 255 -17.96 22.07 27.33
C ILE A 255 -18.17 20.55 27.18
N THR A 256 -17.59 19.95 26.15
CA THR A 256 -17.80 18.54 25.81
C THR A 256 -16.46 17.85 25.61
N LEU A 257 -16.21 16.77 26.35
CA LEU A 257 -14.97 15.99 26.31
C LEU A 257 -15.29 14.55 25.89
N GLY A 258 -14.67 14.01 24.84
CA GLY A 258 -14.93 12.64 24.38
C GLY A 258 -13.67 11.88 24.05
N ILE A 259 -13.43 10.75 24.70
CA ILE A 259 -12.28 9.88 24.43
C ILE A 259 -12.80 8.51 23.98
N GLY A 260 -12.39 8.02 22.82
CA GLY A 260 -12.67 6.67 22.33
C GLY A 260 -11.88 5.63 23.12
N GLY A 261 -12.39 4.41 23.24
CA GLY A 261 -11.70 3.33 23.94
C GLY A 261 -10.42 2.91 23.21
N PHE A 262 -9.29 2.79 23.91
CA PHE A 262 -8.09 2.16 23.34
C PHE A 262 -8.34 0.66 23.20
N GLY A 263 -8.04 0.10 22.03
CA GLY A 263 -7.76 -1.32 21.86
C GLY A 263 -6.43 -1.67 22.50
N SER A 264 -6.23 -2.95 22.79
CA SER A 264 -5.07 -3.46 23.52
C SER A 264 -4.22 -4.40 22.68
N GLY A 265 -2.97 -4.59 23.08
CA GLY A 265 -2.03 -5.44 22.33
C GLY A 265 -2.43 -6.92 22.28
N GLY A 266 -2.05 -7.59 21.20
CA GLY A 266 -2.03 -9.05 21.11
C GLY A 266 -0.86 -9.65 21.90
N GLY A 267 -0.86 -10.96 22.09
CA GLY A 267 0.22 -11.72 22.73
C GLY A 267 0.98 -12.60 21.74
N ASN A 268 2.21 -12.97 22.08
CA ASN A 268 3.10 -13.75 21.23
C ASN A 268 2.81 -15.26 21.31
N ALA A 269 3.06 -15.98 20.22
CA ALA A 269 3.10 -17.44 20.24
C ALA A 269 4.44 -17.96 20.79
N GLY A 270 4.40 -19.18 21.35
CA GLY A 270 5.60 -19.93 21.71
C GLY A 270 6.18 -20.69 20.51
N ALA A 271 7.41 -21.16 20.65
CA ALA A 271 8.02 -22.00 19.63
C ALA A 271 7.30 -23.36 19.50
N VAL A 272 7.33 -23.96 18.30
CA VAL A 272 6.76 -25.28 18.04
C VAL A 272 7.85 -26.19 17.51
N SER A 273 8.04 -27.35 18.14
CA SER A 273 9.09 -28.31 17.80
C SER A 273 8.51 -29.71 17.65
N VAL A 274 8.75 -30.37 16.52
CA VAL A 274 8.31 -31.74 16.22
C VAL A 274 9.50 -32.59 15.81
N THR A 275 9.76 -33.67 16.53
CA THR A 275 10.90 -34.58 16.27
C THR A 275 10.42 -36.01 16.08
N ARG A 276 10.70 -36.58 14.90
CA ARG A 276 10.24 -37.91 14.49
C ARG A 276 11.43 -38.85 14.28
N GLY A 277 11.87 -39.48 15.36
CA GLY A 277 13.05 -40.36 15.38
C GLY A 277 14.36 -39.57 15.46
N THR A 278 15.45 -40.16 14.96
CA THR A 278 16.78 -39.52 14.80
C THR A 278 17.47 -40.09 13.57
N GLY A 279 18.48 -39.39 13.02
CA GLY A 279 19.29 -39.90 11.90
C GLY A 279 20.08 -41.20 12.18
N SER A 280 20.11 -41.71 13.42
CA SER A 280 20.66 -43.02 13.78
C SER A 280 19.61 -44.08 14.16
N ALA A 281 18.34 -43.67 14.26
CA ALA A 281 17.20 -44.51 14.62
C ALA A 281 15.91 -43.87 14.05
N PRO A 282 15.51 -44.22 12.81
CA PRO A 282 14.36 -43.63 12.15
C PRO A 282 13.04 -43.95 12.89
N ALA A 283 12.02 -43.14 12.66
CA ALA A 283 10.69 -43.36 13.22
C ALA A 283 9.83 -44.32 12.36
N GLY A 284 8.82 -44.90 13.00
CA GLY A 284 7.69 -45.52 12.31
C GLY A 284 6.87 -44.50 11.51
N PHE A 285 6.15 -44.99 10.50
CA PHE A 285 5.50 -44.19 9.46
C PHE A 285 4.31 -43.35 9.96
N ILE A 286 3.93 -42.34 9.16
CA ILE A 286 2.65 -41.65 9.22
C ILE A 286 1.87 -41.94 7.92
N ILE A 287 0.61 -42.37 8.02
CA ILE A 287 -0.30 -42.46 6.86
C ILE A 287 -1.56 -41.67 7.15
N THR A 288 -1.97 -40.79 6.23
CA THR A 288 -3.21 -40.00 6.37
C THR A 288 -4.15 -40.18 5.17
N ASP A 289 -5.39 -40.62 5.45
CA ASP A 289 -6.42 -40.84 4.43
C ASP A 289 -7.61 -39.85 4.56
N GLY A 290 -7.39 -38.60 4.16
CA GLY A 290 -8.41 -37.56 4.15
C GLY A 290 -7.98 -36.32 3.39
N THR A 291 -8.94 -35.47 3.05
CA THR A 291 -8.72 -34.14 2.47
C THR A 291 -8.26 -33.18 3.56
N ALA A 292 -7.29 -32.31 3.27
CA ALA A 292 -6.68 -31.41 4.27
C ALA A 292 -6.09 -32.12 5.50
N SER A 293 -5.55 -33.33 5.31
CA SER A 293 -5.07 -34.22 6.37
C SER A 293 -3.55 -34.35 6.34
N HIS A 294 -2.83 -33.30 6.75
CA HIS A 294 -1.36 -33.26 6.72
C HIS A 294 -0.70 -34.38 7.55
N GLY A 295 0.46 -34.86 7.11
CA GLY A 295 1.26 -35.82 7.87
C GLY A 295 1.76 -35.20 9.19
N ILE A 296 2.44 -34.05 9.08
CA ILE A 296 2.84 -33.19 10.20
C ILE A 296 2.41 -31.75 9.89
N GLU A 297 1.60 -31.14 10.76
CA GLU A 297 1.46 -29.68 10.87
C GLU A 297 2.18 -29.17 12.12
N ALA A 298 3.03 -28.15 11.95
CA ALA A 298 3.68 -27.39 13.00
C ALA A 298 3.44 -25.88 12.78
N SER A 299 2.62 -25.25 13.61
CA SER A 299 2.09 -23.88 13.37
C SER A 299 2.29 -22.96 14.57
N SER A 300 3.02 -21.85 14.42
CA SER A 300 3.16 -20.81 15.47
C SER A 300 2.58 -19.47 15.00
N ILE A 301 1.56 -18.93 15.68
CA ILE A 301 0.75 -17.82 15.17
C ILE A 301 0.56 -16.74 16.25
N GLY A 302 1.15 -15.56 16.03
CA GLY A 302 1.02 -14.40 16.92
C GLY A 302 -0.39 -13.81 16.96
N GLY A 303 -0.79 -13.28 18.12
CA GLY A 303 -2.12 -12.70 18.32
C GLY A 303 -2.29 -11.35 17.65
N GLY A 304 -3.40 -11.15 16.94
CA GLY A 304 -3.73 -9.83 16.36
C GLY A 304 -3.96 -8.75 17.42
N GLY A 305 -3.61 -7.51 17.10
CA GLY A 305 -3.85 -6.33 17.96
C GLY A 305 -5.33 -5.92 17.96
N GLY A 306 -5.85 -5.50 19.11
CA GLY A 306 -7.25 -5.10 19.26
C GLY A 306 -7.54 -3.73 18.62
N ASP A 307 -8.69 -3.60 17.95
CA ASP A 307 -9.11 -2.34 17.31
C ASP A 307 -9.50 -1.24 18.32
N ALA A 308 -9.43 0.02 17.89
CA ALA A 308 -9.92 1.16 18.66
C ALA A 308 -11.46 1.23 18.77
N GLY A 309 -11.95 1.76 19.89
CA GLY A 309 -13.35 2.11 20.12
C GLY A 309 -13.73 3.50 19.59
N MET A 310 -14.80 3.57 18.81
CA MET A 310 -15.28 4.80 18.15
C MET A 310 -15.64 5.91 19.16
N ASN A 311 -15.44 7.16 18.77
CA ASN A 311 -15.73 8.34 19.58
C ASN A 311 -16.71 9.30 18.87
N PHE A 312 -17.85 9.55 19.49
CA PHE A 312 -18.87 10.49 19.01
C PHE A 312 -19.12 11.58 20.05
N SER A 313 -19.05 12.85 19.66
CA SER A 313 -19.43 13.96 20.55
C SER A 313 -20.31 15.02 19.88
N LEU A 314 -21.38 15.39 20.59
CA LEU A 314 -22.40 16.34 20.16
C LEU A 314 -22.50 17.49 21.18
N SER A 315 -22.31 18.72 20.70
CA SER A 315 -22.45 19.94 21.50
C SER A 315 -23.49 20.86 20.85
N TYR A 316 -24.46 21.32 21.64
CA TYR A 316 -25.52 22.21 21.17
C TYR A 316 -25.83 23.29 22.22
N SER A 317 -25.68 24.57 21.86
CA SER A 317 -26.26 25.69 22.60
C SER A 317 -27.29 26.47 21.77
N SER A 318 -28.35 26.94 22.43
CA SER A 318 -29.30 27.89 21.84
C SER A 318 -29.66 28.99 22.84
N ALA A 319 -29.57 30.23 22.39
CA ALA A 319 -30.10 31.40 23.09
C ALA A 319 -31.63 31.50 22.95
N GLY A 320 -32.31 31.99 23.98
CA GLY A 320 -33.75 32.20 24.06
C GLY A 320 -34.24 33.32 23.14
N GLY A 321 -34.51 32.99 21.87
CA GLY A 321 -35.01 33.96 20.90
C GLY A 321 -36.38 34.55 21.24
N GLY A 322 -36.46 35.88 21.33
CA GLY A 322 -37.72 36.64 21.31
C GLY A 322 -38.07 37.40 22.58
N ALA A 323 -37.37 38.52 22.84
CA ALA A 323 -37.82 39.52 23.81
C ALA A 323 -39.10 40.22 23.31
N ASN A 324 -40.26 39.72 23.73
CA ASN A 324 -41.56 40.30 23.38
C ASN A 324 -41.67 41.72 23.97
N THR A 325 -42.04 42.71 23.15
CA THR A 325 -41.84 44.13 23.46
C THR A 325 -42.74 44.65 24.58
N LYS A 326 -42.28 44.57 25.83
CA LYS A 326 -42.81 45.35 26.95
C LYS A 326 -41.91 46.56 27.23
N LYS A 327 -42.49 47.75 27.15
CA LYS A 327 -41.89 48.98 27.68
C LYS A 327 -41.96 48.92 29.21
N ASP A 328 -40.84 48.61 29.86
CA ASP A 328 -40.69 48.83 31.30
C ASP A 328 -39.40 49.59 31.63
N LYS A 329 -39.32 50.05 32.87
CA LYS A 329 -38.67 51.33 33.21
C LYS A 329 -37.15 51.22 33.36
N LYS A 330 -36.48 52.38 33.22
CA LYS A 330 -35.13 52.61 33.75
C LYS A 330 -35.02 52.03 35.18
N SER A 331 -33.99 51.24 35.41
CA SER A 331 -33.45 50.97 36.74
C SER A 331 -32.05 51.59 36.79
N GLU A 332 -31.82 52.48 37.75
CA GLU A 332 -30.52 53.14 37.94
C GLU A 332 -29.73 52.37 39.01
N ARG A 333 -28.41 52.21 38.81
CA ARG A 333 -27.55 51.41 39.70
C ARG A 333 -27.52 52.07 41.09
N SER A 334 -28.06 51.39 42.10
CA SER A 334 -28.20 51.93 43.45
C SER A 334 -26.83 52.16 44.08
N SER A 335 -26.36 53.42 44.05
CA SER A 335 -25.04 53.81 44.53
C SER A 335 -25.06 54.08 46.04
N PRO A 336 -24.27 53.35 46.86
CA PRO A 336 -24.19 53.61 48.29
C PRO A 336 -23.43 54.92 48.54
N LYS A 337 -24.11 55.94 49.09
CA LYS A 337 -23.47 57.20 49.47
C LYS A 337 -22.74 57.05 50.80
N HIS A 338 -21.40 57.03 50.77
CA HIS A 338 -20.56 57.05 51.96
C HIS A 338 -19.95 58.45 52.15
N THR A 339 -20.31 59.14 53.23
CA THR A 339 -19.74 60.46 53.54
C THR A 339 -18.23 60.33 53.80
N GLY A 340 -17.42 60.98 52.97
CA GLY A 340 -15.94 60.93 53.05
C GLY A 340 -15.24 60.44 51.78
N VAL A 341 -15.99 59.97 50.77
CA VAL A 341 -15.48 59.68 49.42
C VAL A 341 -16.07 60.70 48.44
N ASP A 342 -15.27 61.19 47.51
CA ASP A 342 -15.71 62.12 46.47
C ASP A 342 -16.63 61.40 45.46
N ASP A 343 -17.77 62.01 45.11
CA ASP A 343 -18.74 61.43 44.17
C ASP A 343 -18.09 61.12 42.79
N SER A 344 -17.03 61.83 42.38
CA SER A 344 -16.27 61.55 41.14
C SER A 344 -15.50 60.21 41.18
N VAL A 345 -15.03 59.77 42.36
CA VAL A 345 -14.40 58.45 42.53
C VAL A 345 -15.46 57.36 42.38
N ILE A 346 -16.66 57.57 42.93
CA ILE A 346 -17.80 56.66 42.76
C ILE A 346 -18.29 56.68 41.30
N THR A 347 -18.28 57.83 40.61
CA THR A 347 -18.60 57.93 39.18
C THR A 347 -17.59 57.17 38.31
N ASN A 348 -16.29 57.35 38.52
CA ASN A 348 -15.26 56.63 37.77
C ASN A 348 -15.25 55.12 38.09
N TYR A 349 -15.49 54.73 39.35
CA TYR A 349 -15.63 53.32 39.73
C TYR A 349 -16.86 52.67 39.08
N ASN A 350 -17.97 53.41 38.98
CA ASN A 350 -19.13 52.96 38.21
C ASN A 350 -18.87 52.95 36.69
N SER A 351 -18.15 53.93 36.13
CA SER A 351 -17.85 53.92 34.68
C SER A 351 -16.89 52.81 34.27
N VAL A 352 -15.89 52.48 35.10
CA VAL A 352 -15.01 51.32 34.88
C VAL A 352 -15.79 50.00 35.05
N LEU A 353 -16.73 49.92 35.98
CA LEU A 353 -17.63 48.76 36.09
C LEU A 353 -18.63 48.68 34.94
N ASP A 354 -19.18 49.79 34.44
CA ASP A 354 -20.04 49.83 33.26
C ASP A 354 -19.26 49.51 31.97
N GLU A 355 -17.98 49.89 31.88
CA GLU A 355 -17.08 49.50 30.79
C GLU A 355 -16.77 47.99 30.82
N LEU A 356 -16.51 47.43 32.01
CA LEU A 356 -16.35 45.98 32.21
C LEU A 356 -17.65 45.19 32.01
N GLU A 357 -18.80 45.75 32.39
CA GLU A 357 -20.15 45.18 32.17
C GLU A 357 -20.73 45.50 30.77
N GLY A 358 -20.00 46.24 29.92
CA GLY A 358 -20.38 46.51 28.52
C GLY A 358 -21.55 47.49 28.31
N ARG A 359 -21.83 48.38 29.27
CA ARG A 359 -22.84 49.46 29.14
C ARG A 359 -22.21 50.74 28.58
N GLN A 360 -22.67 51.20 27.42
CA GLN A 360 -22.27 52.50 26.90
C GLN A 360 -22.91 53.67 27.66
N SER A 361 -22.10 54.66 28.04
CA SER A 361 -22.58 55.91 28.61
C SER A 361 -22.96 56.93 27.53
N GLY A 362 -24.26 57.10 27.32
CA GLY A 362 -24.86 58.18 26.53
C GLY A 362 -24.89 57.99 25.00
N GLY A 363 -25.83 58.66 24.33
CA GLY A 363 -25.73 58.89 22.87
C GLY A 363 -26.75 58.23 21.93
N GLY A 364 -27.81 57.57 22.43
CA GLY A 364 -29.05 57.39 21.68
C GLY A 364 -28.99 56.69 20.30
N SER A 365 -28.75 55.38 20.29
CA SER A 365 -29.25 54.49 19.22
C SER A 365 -29.78 53.18 19.82
N SER A 366 -30.68 52.50 19.12
CA SER A 366 -31.32 51.26 19.60
C SER A 366 -30.47 50.04 19.28
N GLY A 367 -29.49 49.73 20.14
CA GLY A 367 -28.69 48.50 20.08
C GLY A 367 -28.70 47.76 21.42
N SER A 368 -29.15 46.51 21.42
CA SER A 368 -29.05 45.61 22.58
C SER A 368 -27.70 44.90 22.59
N THR A 369 -26.88 45.09 23.62
CA THR A 369 -25.63 44.33 23.80
C THR A 369 -25.95 42.88 24.22
N PRO A 370 -25.62 41.84 23.42
CA PRO A 370 -25.98 40.47 23.75
C PRO A 370 -24.94 39.81 24.69
N SER A 371 -25.39 38.84 25.48
CA SER A 371 -24.62 38.14 26.53
C SER A 371 -23.68 37.07 25.95
N LYS A 372 -22.37 37.25 26.13
CA LYS A 372 -21.32 36.36 25.60
C LYS A 372 -21.19 35.07 26.44
N ALA A 373 -21.44 33.91 25.85
CA ALA A 373 -21.03 32.61 26.39
C ALA A 373 -19.93 31.96 25.52
N TYR A 374 -19.50 30.76 25.89
CA TYR A 374 -18.40 30.03 25.22
C TYR A 374 -18.77 28.56 25.02
N ALA A 375 -18.33 27.98 23.91
CA ALA A 375 -18.43 26.54 23.66
C ALA A 375 -17.03 25.91 23.54
N ALA A 376 -16.82 24.71 24.07
CA ALA A 376 -15.58 23.98 23.91
C ALA A 376 -15.83 22.49 23.64
N GLN A 377 -15.10 21.92 22.68
CA GLN A 377 -15.16 20.49 22.36
C GLN A 377 -13.73 19.94 22.32
N LEU A 378 -13.47 18.85 23.03
CA LEU A 378 -12.23 18.07 22.94
C LEU A 378 -12.59 16.63 22.63
N MET A 379 -11.95 16.06 21.62
CA MET A 379 -12.05 14.66 21.25
C MET A 379 -10.68 14.01 21.09
N ILE A 380 -10.58 12.75 21.51
CA ILE A 380 -9.43 11.88 21.27
C ILE A 380 -9.97 10.52 20.80
N GLY A 381 -9.56 10.04 19.63
CA GLY A 381 -9.85 8.69 19.16
C GLY A 381 -9.00 7.66 19.90
N GLY A 382 -9.56 6.48 20.17
CA GLY A 382 -8.79 5.36 20.71
C GLY A 382 -7.73 4.89 19.71
N SER A 383 -6.64 4.29 20.19
CA SER A 383 -5.70 3.57 19.33
C SER A 383 -6.12 2.12 19.16
N GLY A 384 -5.70 1.48 18.07
CA GLY A 384 -5.51 0.04 18.08
C GLY A 384 -4.32 -0.36 18.96
N GLY A 385 -4.21 -1.65 19.27
CA GLY A 385 -3.03 -2.23 19.90
C GLY A 385 -2.05 -2.81 18.90
N GLU A 386 -0.79 -2.90 19.28
CA GLU A 386 0.25 -3.71 18.61
C GLU A 386 -0.17 -5.19 18.55
N SER A 387 0.31 -5.92 17.55
CA SER A 387 0.17 -7.39 17.49
C SER A 387 1.28 -8.11 18.25
N GLY A 388 1.08 -9.40 18.51
CA GLY A 388 2.13 -10.31 18.96
C GLY A 388 2.83 -11.07 17.82
N ASP A 389 4.03 -11.56 18.11
CA ASP A 389 4.90 -12.28 17.16
C ASP A 389 4.58 -13.78 17.08
N GLY A 390 4.95 -14.38 15.93
CA GLY A 390 5.06 -15.82 15.76
C GLY A 390 6.36 -16.37 16.36
N GLY A 391 6.29 -17.53 17.02
CA GLY A 391 7.45 -18.23 17.56
C GLY A 391 8.21 -19.02 16.48
N ALA A 392 9.44 -19.43 16.80
CA ALA A 392 10.21 -20.30 15.90
C ALA A 392 9.50 -21.67 15.70
N VAL A 393 9.56 -22.21 14.49
CA VAL A 393 9.05 -23.55 14.16
C VAL A 393 10.18 -24.44 13.67
N ASP A 394 10.19 -25.68 14.15
CA ASP A 394 11.29 -26.62 14.02
C ASP A 394 10.71 -28.04 13.82
N VAL A 395 10.94 -28.64 12.64
CA VAL A 395 10.47 -29.99 12.32
C VAL A 395 11.63 -30.85 11.85
N HIS A 396 11.94 -31.91 12.60
CA HIS A 396 12.92 -32.93 12.23
C HIS A 396 12.21 -34.25 11.92
N ASN A 397 12.17 -34.69 10.65
CA ASN A 397 11.48 -35.91 10.23
C ASN A 397 12.40 -37.00 9.63
N PHE A 398 12.75 -37.98 10.47
CA PHE A 398 13.54 -39.17 10.12
C PHE A 398 12.65 -40.42 9.92
N GLY A 399 11.40 -40.26 9.51
CA GLY A 399 10.48 -41.38 9.24
C GLY A 399 9.57 -41.10 8.05
N ASP A 400 8.90 -42.14 7.56
CA ASP A 400 8.11 -42.07 6.33
C ASP A 400 6.74 -41.41 6.54
N ILE A 401 6.24 -40.71 5.52
CA ILE A 401 4.93 -40.06 5.50
C ILE A 401 4.24 -40.33 4.16
N GLU A 402 2.99 -40.79 4.16
CA GLU A 402 2.13 -40.88 2.97
C GLU A 402 0.78 -40.20 3.18
N THR A 403 0.38 -39.30 2.28
CA THR A 403 -0.90 -38.59 2.32
C THR A 403 -1.74 -38.87 1.06
N MET A 404 -3.03 -39.21 1.24
CA MET A 404 -3.82 -39.86 0.18
C MET A 404 -4.75 -38.94 -0.65
N LYS A 405 -5.10 -37.73 -0.17
CA LYS A 405 -6.06 -36.82 -0.84
C LYS A 405 -5.61 -35.36 -0.80
N SER A 406 -6.26 -34.50 -1.60
CA SER A 406 -5.85 -33.11 -1.84
C SER A 406 -5.76 -32.23 -0.59
N MET A 407 -4.98 -31.14 -0.70
CA MET A 407 -4.61 -30.21 0.37
C MET A 407 -3.86 -30.86 1.54
N SER A 408 -3.20 -32.00 1.34
CA SER A 408 -2.60 -32.80 2.42
C SER A 408 -1.09 -32.87 2.31
N HIS A 409 -0.40 -31.79 2.68
CA HIS A 409 1.06 -31.75 2.75
C HIS A 409 1.68 -32.89 3.59
N GLY A 410 2.88 -33.35 3.22
CA GLY A 410 3.64 -34.32 4.02
C GLY A 410 4.13 -33.69 5.33
N VAL A 411 4.93 -32.62 5.19
CA VAL A 411 5.31 -31.71 6.27
C VAL A 411 4.80 -30.31 5.94
N PHE A 412 4.17 -29.65 6.91
CA PHE A 412 3.71 -28.26 6.83
C PHE A 412 4.17 -27.51 8.10
N ALA A 413 5.12 -26.61 7.94
CA ALA A 413 5.73 -25.82 9.01
C ALA A 413 5.53 -24.33 8.75
N GLN A 414 4.84 -23.60 9.65
CA GLN A 414 4.58 -22.18 9.46
C GLN A 414 4.75 -21.33 10.72
N SER A 415 5.32 -20.13 10.57
CA SER A 415 5.32 -19.09 11.60
C SER A 415 4.71 -17.80 11.08
N ILE A 416 3.73 -17.25 11.79
CA ILE A 416 2.93 -16.10 11.35
C ILE A 416 2.88 -15.03 12.45
N GLY A 417 3.25 -13.79 12.14
CA GLY A 417 3.05 -12.62 13.00
C GLY A 417 1.60 -12.09 12.95
N GLY A 418 1.09 -11.61 14.08
CA GLY A 418 -0.28 -11.08 14.16
C GLY A 418 -0.47 -9.77 13.40
N GLY A 419 -1.68 -9.47 12.95
CA GLY A 419 -2.01 -8.17 12.32
C GLY A 419 -2.21 -7.04 13.35
N GLY A 420 -1.69 -5.85 13.07
CA GLY A 420 -1.79 -4.68 13.94
C GLY A 420 -3.19 -4.06 14.00
N GLY A 421 -3.60 -3.59 15.19
CA GLY A 421 -4.94 -3.07 15.43
C GLY A 421 -5.21 -1.71 14.75
N ASN A 422 -6.44 -1.49 14.29
CA ASN A 422 -6.82 -0.30 13.54
C ASN A 422 -7.30 0.84 14.47
N ALA A 423 -7.08 2.09 14.06
CA ALA A 423 -7.76 3.23 14.66
C ALA A 423 -9.16 3.39 14.09
N SER A 424 -10.11 3.87 14.88
CA SER A 424 -11.52 3.98 14.51
C SER A 424 -12.05 5.41 14.54
N PHE A 425 -13.34 5.57 14.22
CA PHE A 425 -13.94 6.86 13.89
C PHE A 425 -14.03 7.84 15.06
N ASN A 426 -13.76 9.10 14.78
CA ASN A 426 -13.63 10.18 15.78
C ASN A 426 -14.36 11.42 15.27
N ILE A 427 -15.63 11.59 15.69
CA ILE A 427 -16.60 12.49 15.03
C ILE A 427 -17.21 13.50 16.02
N ALA A 428 -16.93 14.78 15.78
CA ALA A 428 -17.39 15.93 16.55
C ALA A 428 -18.39 16.79 15.75
N TYR A 429 -19.49 17.16 16.41
CA TYR A 429 -20.37 18.22 15.96
C TYR A 429 -20.61 19.25 17.08
N ASN A 430 -20.41 20.54 16.77
CA ASN A 430 -20.71 21.66 17.67
C ASN A 430 -21.59 22.71 16.98
N ARG A 431 -22.60 23.22 17.70
CA ARG A 431 -23.50 24.27 17.23
C ARG A 431 -23.92 25.18 18.38
N ALA A 432 -23.51 26.44 18.35
CA ALA A 432 -23.91 27.49 19.27
C ALA A 432 -24.64 28.62 18.54
N SER A 433 -25.63 29.27 19.17
CA SER A 433 -26.41 30.34 18.53
C SER A 433 -26.07 31.74 19.03
N SER A 434 -25.97 32.67 18.08
CA SER A 434 -26.13 34.13 18.25
C SER A 434 -25.14 34.91 19.12
N VAL A 435 -24.29 34.30 19.98
CA VAL A 435 -23.36 35.09 20.81
C VAL A 435 -21.97 34.49 21.09
N ASP A 436 -21.75 33.19 20.84
CA ASP A 436 -20.67 32.46 21.51
C ASP A 436 -19.43 32.23 20.63
N LYS A 437 -18.25 32.18 21.24
CA LYS A 437 -17.03 31.67 20.57
C LYS A 437 -16.88 30.17 20.82
N SER A 438 -16.40 29.40 19.84
CA SER A 438 -16.04 27.98 20.05
C SER A 438 -14.56 27.65 19.84
N VAL A 439 -14.11 26.63 20.58
CA VAL A 439 -12.81 25.96 20.43
C VAL A 439 -13.06 24.46 20.35
N ASP A 440 -12.64 23.84 19.25
CA ASP A 440 -13.03 22.48 18.88
C ASP A 440 -11.78 21.67 18.47
N LEU A 441 -11.33 20.73 19.29
CA LEU A 441 -10.13 19.91 19.06
C LEU A 441 -10.50 18.44 18.90
N ALA A 442 -10.01 17.80 17.84
CA ALA A 442 -10.02 16.35 17.65
C ALA A 442 -8.58 15.83 17.49
N ILE A 443 -8.27 14.70 18.10
CA ILE A 443 -7.01 13.96 17.95
C ILE A 443 -7.35 12.54 17.54
N GLY A 444 -6.73 12.00 16.50
CA GLY A 444 -7.02 10.68 15.95
C GLY A 444 -6.40 9.54 16.71
N GLY A 445 -6.89 8.34 16.42
CA GLY A 445 -6.36 7.11 16.98
C GLY A 445 -4.99 6.73 16.42
N ALA A 446 -4.19 6.01 17.22
CA ALA A 446 -3.01 5.32 16.71
C ALA A 446 -3.40 3.95 16.15
N THR A 447 -2.53 3.41 15.31
CA THR A 447 -2.57 2.03 14.84
C THR A 447 -1.53 1.21 15.58
N GLY A 448 -1.73 -0.10 15.64
CA GLY A 448 -0.65 -1.03 15.93
C GLY A 448 0.17 -1.35 14.69
N ASP A 449 1.44 -1.65 14.88
CA ASP A 449 2.30 -2.26 13.87
C ASP A 449 2.01 -3.78 13.78
N GLY A 450 2.41 -4.40 12.67
CA GLY A 450 2.27 -5.85 12.44
C GLY A 450 3.44 -6.68 13.00
N GLY A 451 3.15 -7.90 13.45
CA GLY A 451 4.06 -8.74 14.23
C GLY A 451 5.07 -9.49 13.36
N ILE A 452 6.15 -9.97 13.98
CA ILE A 452 7.22 -10.68 13.26
C ILE A 452 6.89 -12.18 13.16
N GLY A 453 7.10 -12.77 11.99
CA GLY A 453 7.12 -14.21 11.77
C GLY A 453 8.43 -14.81 12.27
N GLY A 454 8.37 -15.87 13.06
CA GLY A 454 9.55 -16.56 13.59
C GLY A 454 10.33 -17.33 12.52
N THR A 455 11.54 -17.76 12.85
CA THR A 455 12.33 -18.64 11.98
C THR A 455 11.64 -19.99 11.79
N VAL A 456 11.69 -20.56 10.58
CA VAL A 456 11.16 -21.90 10.30
C VAL A 456 12.29 -22.81 9.80
N PHE A 457 12.43 -23.98 10.41
CA PHE A 457 13.37 -25.03 10.02
C PHE A 457 12.64 -26.35 9.78
N ALA A 458 12.97 -27.05 8.68
CA ALA A 458 12.44 -28.37 8.36
C ALA A 458 13.54 -29.30 7.82
N GLU A 459 13.87 -30.36 8.55
CA GLU A 459 14.77 -31.45 8.12
C GLU A 459 13.96 -32.70 7.76
N HIS A 460 14.30 -33.36 6.65
CA HIS A 460 13.71 -34.63 6.24
C HIS A 460 14.74 -35.66 5.72
N LEU A 461 14.63 -36.90 6.18
CA LEU A 461 15.50 -38.04 5.83
C LEU A 461 14.77 -39.39 5.62
N GLY A 462 13.44 -39.41 5.64
CA GLY A 462 12.62 -40.61 5.33
C GLY A 462 12.19 -40.62 3.87
N LYS A 463 11.01 -41.20 3.59
CA LYS A 463 10.25 -40.93 2.35
C LYS A 463 8.97 -40.11 2.63
N ILE A 464 8.70 -39.09 1.83
CA ILE A 464 7.40 -38.41 1.74
C ILE A 464 6.71 -38.78 0.42
N ILE A 465 5.43 -39.16 0.50
CA ILE A 465 4.55 -39.34 -0.66
C ILE A 465 3.29 -38.48 -0.48
N THR A 466 2.92 -37.68 -1.48
CA THR A 466 1.66 -36.93 -1.47
C THR A 466 0.85 -37.18 -2.75
N ARG A 467 -0.38 -37.69 -2.59
CA ARG A 467 -1.18 -38.21 -3.74
C ARG A 467 -2.24 -37.26 -4.30
N GLY A 468 -2.61 -36.22 -3.55
CA GLY A 468 -3.65 -35.26 -3.97
C GLY A 468 -3.09 -33.98 -4.58
N SER A 469 -3.96 -33.15 -5.17
CA SER A 469 -3.63 -31.78 -5.60
C SER A 469 -3.33 -30.88 -4.40
N ASP A 470 -2.62 -29.77 -4.63
CA ASP A 470 -2.28 -28.76 -3.61
C ASP A 470 -1.58 -29.37 -2.39
N SER A 471 -0.82 -30.45 -2.58
CA SER A 471 -0.27 -31.29 -1.50
C SER A 471 1.25 -31.34 -1.56
N VAL A 472 1.89 -30.20 -1.32
CA VAL A 472 3.36 -30.07 -1.24
C VAL A 472 4.01 -31.13 -0.33
N GLY A 473 5.16 -31.68 -0.71
CA GLY A 473 5.92 -32.63 0.09
C GLY A 473 6.41 -32.04 1.42
N VAL A 474 7.28 -31.02 1.33
CA VAL A 474 7.72 -30.19 2.48
C VAL A 474 7.38 -28.72 2.22
N PHE A 475 6.40 -28.20 2.96
CA PHE A 475 6.03 -26.78 2.97
C PHE A 475 6.59 -26.11 4.23
N ALA A 476 7.36 -25.03 4.05
CA ALA A 476 7.96 -24.24 5.12
C ALA A 476 7.75 -22.74 4.86
N GLN A 477 7.07 -22.01 5.75
CA GLN A 477 6.73 -20.60 5.50
C GLN A 477 6.84 -19.70 6.74
N SER A 478 7.48 -18.54 6.60
CA SER A 478 7.45 -17.47 7.62
C SER A 478 6.79 -16.21 7.08
N VAL A 479 5.83 -15.65 7.81
CA VAL A 479 4.98 -14.55 7.36
C VAL A 479 4.87 -13.48 8.45
N GLY A 480 5.21 -12.23 8.12
CA GLY A 480 4.95 -11.09 9.00
C GLY A 480 3.47 -10.69 9.04
N GLY A 481 3.07 -9.90 10.03
CA GLY A 481 1.72 -9.37 10.15
C GLY A 481 1.46 -8.10 9.33
N GLY A 482 0.19 -7.80 8.98
CA GLY A 482 -0.17 -6.54 8.33
C GLY A 482 -0.21 -5.34 9.30
N GLY A 483 0.19 -4.15 8.84
CA GLY A 483 0.13 -2.92 9.64
C GLY A 483 -1.28 -2.33 9.78
N GLY A 484 -1.61 -1.81 10.97
CA GLY A 484 -2.94 -1.27 11.27
C GLY A 484 -3.29 0.03 10.52
N ASN A 485 -4.58 0.29 10.29
CA ASN A 485 -5.07 1.39 9.47
C ASN A 485 -5.71 2.53 10.27
N VAL A 486 -5.49 3.79 9.85
CA VAL A 486 -6.01 4.96 10.58
C VAL A 486 -7.45 5.31 10.16
N GLY A 487 -8.34 5.38 11.15
CA GLY A 487 -9.74 5.74 10.99
C GLY A 487 -10.02 7.20 10.61
N MET A 488 -11.31 7.51 10.41
CA MET A 488 -11.76 8.84 9.99
C MET A 488 -11.89 9.84 11.14
N ASP A 489 -11.08 10.90 11.10
CA ASP A 489 -11.18 12.08 11.95
C ASP A 489 -12.06 13.19 11.32
N MET A 490 -13.05 13.68 12.07
CA MET A 490 -13.90 14.82 11.69
C MET A 490 -14.28 15.71 12.88
N ALA A 491 -14.02 17.01 12.76
CA ALA A 491 -14.60 18.06 13.61
C ALA A 491 -15.41 19.05 12.76
N SER A 492 -16.66 19.29 13.13
CA SER A 492 -17.61 20.12 12.37
C SER A 492 -18.33 21.12 13.28
N THR A 493 -18.36 22.39 12.88
CA THR A 493 -18.76 23.51 13.73
C THR A 493 -19.69 24.46 12.97
N SER A 494 -20.84 24.82 13.54
CA SER A 494 -21.87 25.61 12.83
C SER A 494 -22.41 26.75 13.70
N ASN A 495 -21.60 27.78 13.90
CA ASN A 495 -21.90 28.93 14.76
C ASN A 495 -22.10 30.19 13.90
N SER A 496 -22.89 31.15 14.39
CA SER A 496 -23.05 32.49 13.79
C SER A 496 -21.94 33.48 14.19
N THR A 497 -20.93 32.98 14.88
CA THR A 497 -19.90 33.69 15.63
C THR A 497 -18.61 32.86 15.60
N GLY A 498 -17.48 33.46 15.99
CA GLY A 498 -16.15 32.92 15.68
C GLY A 498 -15.83 31.56 16.31
N ASN A 499 -15.27 30.67 15.50
CA ASN A 499 -14.86 29.32 15.87
C ASN A 499 -13.36 29.12 15.59
N PHE A 500 -12.72 28.23 16.37
CA PHE A 500 -11.41 27.66 16.08
C PHE A 500 -11.53 26.13 16.16
N ALA A 501 -11.10 25.44 15.11
CA ALA A 501 -11.14 23.98 15.00
C ALA A 501 -9.73 23.43 14.69
N LEU A 502 -9.35 22.34 15.36
CA LEU A 502 -8.12 21.59 15.14
C LEU A 502 -8.44 20.09 15.11
N THR A 503 -7.71 19.35 14.27
CA THR A 503 -7.81 17.92 14.03
C THR A 503 -6.38 17.42 13.89
N ILE A 504 -5.97 16.38 14.61
CA ILE A 504 -4.61 15.82 14.55
C ILE A 504 -4.73 14.36 14.16
N GLY A 505 -4.61 14.05 12.87
CA GLY A 505 -4.57 12.66 12.39
C GLY A 505 -3.28 11.93 12.76
N ARG A 506 -3.14 10.66 12.35
CA ARG A 506 -1.95 9.82 12.59
C ARG A 506 -1.45 9.10 11.34
N ARG A 507 -0.24 8.53 11.43
CA ARG A 507 0.35 7.57 10.48
C ARG A 507 -0.18 6.16 10.78
N GLY A 508 -0.32 5.32 9.74
CA GLY A 508 -0.64 3.89 9.85
C GLY A 508 0.55 3.05 10.35
N GLY A 509 0.27 1.81 10.75
CA GLY A 509 1.29 0.91 11.31
C GLY A 509 2.26 0.40 10.25
N THR A 510 3.47 0.00 10.64
CA THR A 510 4.38 -0.73 9.76
C THR A 510 3.91 -2.17 9.58
N GLY A 511 4.21 -2.74 8.41
CA GLY A 511 4.11 -4.18 8.19
C GLY A 511 5.16 -4.93 9.01
N GLY A 512 4.78 -6.13 9.47
CA GLY A 512 5.64 -7.06 10.19
C GLY A 512 6.55 -7.84 9.26
N GLN A 513 7.67 -8.31 9.80
CA GLN A 513 8.74 -8.98 9.05
C GLN A 513 8.52 -10.49 8.98
N GLY A 514 8.91 -11.13 7.87
CA GLY A 514 9.08 -12.58 7.78
C GLY A 514 10.45 -13.00 8.36
N GLY A 515 10.51 -14.15 9.02
CA GLY A 515 11.74 -14.74 9.54
C GLY A 515 12.48 -15.58 8.50
N LYS A 516 13.72 -15.99 8.80
CA LYS A 516 14.46 -16.92 7.94
C LYS A 516 13.72 -18.27 7.85
N VAL A 517 13.62 -18.81 6.64
CA VAL A 517 13.17 -20.19 6.38
C VAL A 517 14.36 -21.03 5.93
N SER A 518 14.46 -22.26 6.42
CA SER A 518 15.47 -23.21 5.97
C SER A 518 14.90 -24.63 5.88
N VAL A 519 15.26 -25.34 4.82
CA VAL A 519 14.80 -26.72 4.54
C VAL A 519 16.00 -27.58 4.17
N VAL A 520 16.11 -28.77 4.78
CA VAL A 520 17.15 -29.77 4.49
C VAL A 520 16.47 -31.08 4.13
N SER A 521 16.56 -31.51 2.87
CA SER A 521 15.96 -32.77 2.41
C SER A 521 17.02 -33.75 1.88
N GLY A 522 17.38 -34.72 2.72
CA GLY A 522 18.15 -35.91 2.32
C GLY A 522 17.27 -37.14 2.04
N GLY A 523 15.96 -37.03 2.28
CA GLY A 523 14.96 -38.09 2.02
C GLY A 523 14.34 -38.02 0.63
N GLU A 524 13.65 -39.08 0.22
CA GLU A 524 12.90 -39.13 -1.04
C GLU A 524 11.56 -38.40 -0.92
N ILE A 525 11.22 -37.53 -1.88
CA ILE A 525 9.94 -36.83 -1.95
C ILE A 525 9.26 -37.15 -3.28
N GLU A 526 8.05 -37.70 -3.25
CA GLU A 526 7.25 -38.00 -4.45
C GLU A 526 5.85 -37.34 -4.36
N THR A 527 5.49 -36.49 -5.32
CA THR A 527 4.21 -35.75 -5.32
C THR A 527 3.44 -35.94 -6.64
N PHE A 528 2.13 -36.19 -6.56
CA PHE A 528 1.34 -36.61 -7.74
C PHE A 528 0.32 -35.60 -8.27
N GLY A 529 -0.13 -34.64 -7.46
CA GLY A 529 -1.23 -33.76 -7.84
C GLY A 529 -0.81 -32.45 -8.49
N LEU A 530 -1.74 -31.83 -9.23
CA LEU A 530 -1.67 -30.42 -9.65
C LEU A 530 -1.19 -29.53 -8.48
N ASN A 531 -0.30 -28.58 -8.74
CA ASN A 531 0.18 -27.59 -7.77
C ASN A 531 0.77 -28.20 -6.48
N SER A 532 1.39 -29.38 -6.58
CA SER A 532 1.95 -30.12 -5.42
C SER A 532 3.47 -30.16 -5.48
N HIS A 533 4.14 -29.06 -5.13
CA HIS A 533 5.61 -28.96 -5.16
C HIS A 533 6.31 -30.03 -4.31
N GLY A 534 7.54 -30.41 -4.67
CA GLY A 534 8.36 -31.27 -3.82
C GLY A 534 8.73 -30.56 -2.51
N ILE A 535 9.43 -29.42 -2.64
CA ILE A 535 9.74 -28.49 -1.56
C ILE A 535 9.17 -27.10 -1.89
N GLN A 536 8.49 -26.48 -0.94
CA GLN A 536 8.11 -25.06 -1.00
C GLN A 536 8.62 -24.34 0.26
N ALA A 537 9.54 -23.40 0.10
CA ALA A 537 10.16 -22.64 1.19
C ALA A 537 9.94 -21.12 0.94
N GLN A 538 9.26 -20.43 1.86
CA GLN A 538 8.81 -19.05 1.61
C GLN A 538 8.95 -18.11 2.81
N SER A 539 9.58 -16.95 2.63
CA SER A 539 9.56 -15.86 3.63
C SER A 539 8.84 -14.63 3.06
N VAL A 540 7.90 -14.06 3.83
CA VAL A 540 7.04 -12.97 3.37
C VAL A 540 6.94 -11.86 4.41
N GLY A 541 7.38 -10.66 4.04
CA GLY A 541 7.06 -9.43 4.76
C GLY A 541 5.70 -8.89 4.34
N ASN A 542 4.92 -8.31 5.27
CA ASN A 542 3.54 -7.92 4.98
C ASN A 542 3.31 -6.41 4.81
N GLY A 543 2.14 -6.02 4.33
CA GLY A 543 1.85 -4.64 3.92
C GLY A 543 1.77 -3.61 5.05
N GLY A 544 2.20 -2.38 4.76
CA GLY A 544 2.09 -1.21 5.63
C GLY A 544 0.69 -0.58 5.66
N GLY A 545 0.33 0.05 6.78
CA GLY A 545 -1.00 0.61 7.04
C GLY A 545 -1.29 1.98 6.43
N ASN A 546 -2.57 2.29 6.26
CA ASN A 546 -3.05 3.55 5.68
C ASN A 546 -3.18 4.69 6.71
N SER A 547 -2.88 5.94 6.30
CA SER A 547 -2.77 7.10 7.21
C SER A 547 -3.90 8.14 7.12
N SER A 548 -4.03 9.02 8.13
CA SER A 548 -5.04 10.11 8.15
C SER A 548 -4.42 11.52 8.01
N LYS A 549 -5.05 12.55 8.59
CA LYS A 549 -4.79 13.98 8.26
C LYS A 549 -4.89 14.92 9.45
N ILE A 550 -3.97 15.87 9.53
CA ILE A 550 -4.04 17.04 10.43
C ILE A 550 -4.86 18.14 9.75
N SER A 551 -5.81 18.77 10.44
CA SER A 551 -6.74 19.78 9.90
C SER A 551 -6.88 20.95 10.89
N VAL A 552 -6.84 22.19 10.44
CA VAL A 552 -6.96 23.39 11.30
C VAL A 552 -7.85 24.41 10.61
N GLY A 553 -8.77 25.10 11.29
CA GLY A 553 -9.59 26.12 10.64
C GLY A 553 -10.40 26.98 11.60
N GLY A 554 -11.08 27.99 11.08
CA GLY A 554 -11.86 28.89 11.93
C GLY A 554 -12.47 30.08 11.21
N SER A 555 -13.17 30.90 12.00
CA SER A 555 -13.80 32.14 11.54
C SER A 555 -13.79 33.22 12.61
N ILE A 556 -13.91 34.47 12.17
CA ILE A 556 -13.89 35.67 13.02
C ILE A 556 -15.12 36.54 12.65
N PRO A 557 -15.99 36.91 13.61
CA PRO A 557 -17.14 37.76 13.38
C PRO A 557 -16.74 39.24 13.36
N GLN A 558 -17.61 40.09 12.81
CA GLN A 558 -17.53 41.54 12.95
C GLN A 558 -18.76 42.04 13.74
N SER A 559 -18.77 43.29 14.20
CA SER A 559 -19.78 43.79 15.14
C SER A 559 -21.06 44.29 14.45
N GLY A 560 -22.21 43.90 15.00
CA GLY A 560 -23.52 44.04 14.35
C GLY A 560 -23.81 42.84 13.45
N ASP A 561 -25.05 42.72 12.95
CA ASP A 561 -25.44 41.61 12.08
C ASP A 561 -24.84 41.67 10.65
N GLU A 562 -23.86 42.56 10.42
CA GLU A 562 -23.06 42.63 9.20
C GLU A 562 -21.72 41.85 9.37
N PRO A 563 -21.31 41.01 8.39
CA PRO A 563 -21.01 39.63 8.78
C PRO A 563 -19.54 39.17 8.47
N GLY A 564 -19.00 38.18 9.21
CA GLY A 564 -17.56 37.79 9.41
C GLY A 564 -16.70 37.14 8.29
N ARG A 565 -15.55 36.51 8.63
CA ARG A 565 -14.55 35.90 7.68
C ARG A 565 -14.14 34.48 8.11
N SER A 566 -13.84 33.56 7.18
CA SER A 566 -13.45 32.16 7.46
C SER A 566 -12.29 31.62 6.60
N GLY A 567 -11.61 30.58 7.10
CA GLY A 567 -10.53 29.83 6.43
C GLY A 567 -10.18 28.50 7.13
N LYS A 568 -9.40 27.63 6.46
CA LYS A 568 -8.99 26.31 6.95
C LYS A 568 -7.64 25.89 6.31
N ILE A 569 -6.91 24.94 6.91
CA ILE A 569 -5.69 24.26 6.45
C ILE A 569 -5.85 22.74 6.68
N VAL A 570 -5.37 21.83 5.81
CA VAL A 570 -5.26 20.38 6.10
C VAL A 570 -3.94 19.79 5.54
N VAL A 571 -3.36 18.79 6.20
CA VAL A 571 -2.15 18.08 5.76
C VAL A 571 -2.34 16.58 5.97
N GLY A 572 -2.12 15.79 4.92
CA GLY A 572 -2.10 14.33 4.98
C GLY A 572 -0.77 13.83 5.53
N LEU A 573 -0.80 12.66 6.18
CA LEU A 573 0.39 12.06 6.77
C LEU A 573 0.93 10.93 5.90
N GLU A 574 2.24 10.71 5.91
CA GLU A 574 2.93 9.59 5.26
C GLU A 574 2.28 8.24 5.60
N GLY A 575 2.32 7.25 4.69
CA GLY A 575 1.85 5.87 4.91
C GLY A 575 2.71 5.06 5.90
N GLY A 576 2.27 3.86 6.27
CA GLY A 576 3.10 2.88 6.98
C GLY A 576 4.12 2.21 6.04
N VAL A 577 5.28 1.82 6.56
CA VAL A 577 6.33 1.11 5.79
C VAL A 577 5.98 -0.38 5.67
N GLY A 578 6.32 -1.02 4.54
CA GLY A 578 6.16 -2.45 4.32
C GLY A 578 7.17 -3.31 5.11
N GLY A 579 6.73 -4.47 5.57
CA GLY A 579 7.58 -5.41 6.29
C GLY A 579 8.60 -6.11 5.39
N TYR A 580 9.75 -6.46 5.94
CA TYR A 580 10.83 -7.14 5.20
C TYR A 580 10.62 -8.66 5.22
N ALA A 581 11.03 -9.37 4.18
CA ALA A 581 11.19 -10.83 4.26
C ALA A 581 12.54 -11.22 4.85
N GLY A 582 12.63 -12.44 5.35
CA GLY A 582 13.88 -13.08 5.75
C GLY A 582 14.48 -13.93 4.63
N ASP A 583 15.67 -14.45 4.88
CA ASP A 583 16.35 -15.33 3.93
C ASP A 583 15.61 -16.68 3.76
N VAL A 584 15.81 -17.32 2.62
CA VAL A 584 15.35 -18.69 2.33
C VAL A 584 16.55 -19.55 1.94
N ASP A 585 16.68 -20.72 2.55
CA ASP A 585 17.91 -21.53 2.51
C ASP A 585 17.57 -23.03 2.39
N VAL A 586 17.63 -23.56 1.17
CA VAL A 586 17.21 -24.93 0.84
C VAL A 586 18.41 -25.79 0.45
N THR A 587 18.64 -26.87 1.19
CA THR A 587 19.61 -27.92 0.83
C THR A 587 18.89 -29.21 0.44
N ALA A 588 19.12 -29.69 -0.78
CA ALA A 588 18.51 -30.92 -1.30
C ALA A 588 19.57 -31.95 -1.70
N ALA A 589 19.42 -33.19 -1.25
CA ALA A 589 20.33 -34.31 -1.51
C ALA A 589 19.61 -35.65 -1.74
N GLY A 590 18.35 -35.78 -1.33
CA GLY A 590 17.49 -36.91 -1.69
C GLY A 590 16.78 -36.71 -3.03
N GLU A 591 16.17 -37.76 -3.57
CA GLU A 591 15.41 -37.71 -4.83
C GLU A 591 14.09 -36.93 -4.66
N ILE A 592 13.75 -36.08 -5.62
CA ILE A 592 12.52 -35.27 -5.65
C ILE A 592 11.81 -35.49 -6.99
N ALA A 593 10.68 -36.18 -6.97
CA ALA A 593 9.85 -36.44 -8.15
C ALA A 593 8.49 -35.76 -8.03
N THR A 594 8.09 -34.99 -9.03
CA THR A 594 6.77 -34.34 -9.10
C THR A 594 6.07 -34.68 -10.43
N HIS A 595 4.81 -35.12 -10.36
CA HIS A 595 4.10 -35.67 -11.53
C HIS A 595 2.91 -34.82 -12.01
N GLY A 596 2.52 -33.78 -11.27
CA GLY A 596 1.39 -32.91 -11.61
C GLY A 596 1.81 -31.62 -12.33
N ASP A 597 0.85 -30.95 -12.99
CA ASP A 597 1.10 -29.63 -13.58
C ASP A 597 1.35 -28.57 -12.50
N THR A 598 2.12 -27.53 -12.86
CA THR A 598 2.65 -26.46 -12.01
C THR A 598 3.30 -26.94 -10.70
N ALA A 599 3.80 -28.17 -10.66
CA ALA A 599 4.34 -28.80 -9.46
C ALA A 599 5.88 -28.74 -9.46
N HIS A 600 6.45 -27.56 -9.19
CA HIS A 600 7.92 -27.39 -9.11
C HIS A 600 8.61 -28.41 -8.17
N GLY A 601 9.81 -28.86 -8.51
CA GLY A 601 10.62 -29.74 -7.66
C GLY A 601 11.03 -29.02 -6.37
N ILE A 602 11.71 -27.89 -6.51
CA ILE A 602 12.01 -26.94 -5.44
C ILE A 602 11.46 -25.57 -5.81
N PHE A 603 10.69 -24.95 -4.91
CA PHE A 603 10.27 -23.56 -4.99
C PHE A 603 10.71 -22.79 -3.73
N ALA A 604 11.70 -21.91 -3.88
CA ALA A 604 12.24 -21.08 -2.81
C ALA A 604 11.94 -19.59 -3.10
N GLN A 605 11.26 -18.88 -2.18
CA GLN A 605 10.77 -17.51 -2.43
C GLN A 605 10.93 -16.56 -1.24
N SER A 606 11.52 -15.38 -1.44
CA SER A 606 11.53 -14.31 -0.43
C SER A 606 10.84 -13.05 -0.97
N VAL A 607 9.82 -12.54 -0.28
CA VAL A 607 8.93 -11.47 -0.80
C VAL A 607 8.71 -10.34 0.22
N GLY A 608 9.26 -9.17 -0.07
CA GLY A 608 9.06 -7.96 0.72
C GLY A 608 7.65 -7.36 0.61
N GLY A 609 7.16 -6.79 1.70
CA GLY A 609 5.79 -6.26 1.82
C GLY A 609 5.59 -4.89 1.17
N GLY A 610 4.39 -4.62 0.66
CA GLY A 610 4.06 -3.33 0.04
C GLY A 610 3.91 -2.16 1.03
N GLY A 611 4.27 -0.95 0.59
CA GLY A 611 4.11 0.28 1.37
C GLY A 611 2.65 0.73 1.50
N GLY A 612 2.30 1.31 2.66
CA GLY A 612 0.96 1.84 2.96
C GLY A 612 0.67 3.19 2.31
N ASN A 613 -0.61 3.57 2.19
CA ASN A 613 -0.97 4.80 1.46
C ASN A 613 -0.98 6.06 2.35
N GLY A 614 -0.54 7.16 1.74
CA GLY A 614 -0.54 8.49 2.30
C GLY A 614 -1.93 9.04 2.57
N GLY A 615 -2.08 9.71 3.70
CA GLY A 615 -3.34 10.25 4.15
C GLY A 615 -3.88 11.34 3.24
N SER A 616 -5.19 11.31 3.03
CA SER A 616 -5.89 12.28 2.18
C SER A 616 -6.53 13.39 2.99
N ALA A 617 -5.93 14.57 2.94
CA ALA A 617 -6.42 15.82 3.48
C ALA A 617 -7.66 16.36 2.70
N SER A 618 -8.37 17.38 3.20
CA SER A 618 -9.40 18.08 2.41
C SER A 618 -9.98 19.27 3.14
N LEU A 619 -10.25 20.34 2.40
CA LEU A 619 -11.11 21.41 2.88
C LEU A 619 -12.06 21.96 1.82
N GLY A 620 -13.34 21.65 2.02
CA GLY A 620 -14.38 22.62 1.74
C GLY A 620 -14.34 23.75 2.77
N SER A 621 -15.05 24.82 2.43
CA SER A 621 -15.34 25.93 3.33
C SER A 621 -16.67 26.54 2.95
N LYS A 622 -17.27 27.22 3.92
CA LYS A 622 -18.37 28.15 3.74
C LYS A 622 -18.07 29.37 4.59
N ASN A 623 -18.70 30.48 4.25
CA ASN A 623 -18.85 31.59 5.18
C ASN A 623 -20.35 31.83 5.33
N PRO A 624 -20.96 31.64 6.52
CA PRO A 624 -22.38 31.93 6.75
C PRO A 624 -22.73 33.43 6.61
N GLN A 625 -21.71 34.26 6.42
CA GLN A 625 -21.73 35.66 6.77
C GLN A 625 -20.84 36.50 5.83
N ALA A 626 -21.40 36.98 4.71
CA ALA A 626 -21.47 38.43 4.46
C ALA A 626 -22.58 38.79 3.47
N THR A 627 -22.97 40.07 3.46
CA THR A 627 -23.87 40.64 2.46
C THR A 627 -23.43 40.34 1.02
N LYS A 628 -22.12 40.15 0.73
CA LYS A 628 -21.57 39.17 -0.24
C LYS A 628 -20.14 38.68 0.09
N LYS A 629 -19.94 37.49 0.71
CA LYS A 629 -18.60 36.83 0.87
C LYS A 629 -18.62 35.35 0.51
N GLN A 630 -17.51 34.89 -0.09
CA GLN A 630 -17.15 33.46 -0.28
C GLN A 630 -15.59 33.36 -0.15
N SER A 631 -15.02 32.35 0.52
CA SER A 631 -13.58 32.28 0.93
C SER A 631 -13.20 30.89 1.49
N ILE A 632 -12.15 30.18 1.02
CA ILE A 632 -12.19 28.67 1.00
C ILE A 632 -11.05 27.76 1.63
N GLY A 633 -9.78 28.14 1.90
CA GLY A 633 -8.76 27.28 2.64
C GLY A 633 -7.43 26.84 1.94
N LEU A 634 -6.62 25.89 2.47
CA LEU A 634 -5.36 25.29 1.88
C LEU A 634 -5.01 23.85 2.34
N ALA A 635 -4.51 22.93 1.50
CA ALA A 635 -4.02 21.65 2.01
C ALA A 635 -2.98 20.89 1.16
N ILE A 636 -2.31 19.89 1.79
CA ILE A 636 -1.21 19.06 1.26
C ILE A 636 -1.51 17.56 1.52
N GLY A 637 -1.18 16.66 0.60
CA GLY A 637 -1.39 15.21 0.73
C GLY A 637 -0.21 14.50 1.39
N GLY A 638 -0.44 13.35 2.02
CA GLY A 638 0.63 12.53 2.61
C GLY A 638 1.47 11.83 1.55
N GLN A 639 2.70 11.45 1.89
CA GLN A 639 3.51 10.55 1.04
C GLN A 639 2.99 9.11 1.14
N GLY A 640 3.21 8.29 0.12
CA GLY A 640 3.17 6.83 0.30
C GLY A 640 4.28 6.36 1.23
N GLY A 641 4.08 5.23 1.91
CA GLY A 641 5.13 4.55 2.67
C GLY A 641 6.05 3.72 1.77
N GLU A 642 7.26 3.47 2.24
CA GLU A 642 8.28 2.65 1.56
C GLU A 642 7.84 1.17 1.52
N GLY A 643 8.22 0.45 0.46
CA GLY A 643 8.16 -1.01 0.40
C GLY A 643 9.22 -1.68 1.29
N GLY A 644 9.03 -2.95 1.59
CA GLY A 644 9.98 -3.78 2.35
C GLY A 644 10.89 -4.62 1.46
N TYR A 645 12.08 -4.95 1.94
CA TYR A 645 13.09 -5.71 1.18
C TYR A 645 12.75 -7.22 1.09
N GLY A 646 13.13 -7.85 -0.02
CA GLY A 646 13.30 -9.30 -0.11
C GLY A 646 14.63 -9.75 0.50
N GLY A 647 14.69 -10.95 1.07
CA GLY A 647 15.89 -11.56 1.64
C GLY A 647 16.72 -12.37 0.62
N LEU A 648 17.86 -12.89 1.06
CA LEU A 648 18.70 -13.80 0.26
C LEU A 648 17.92 -15.10 -0.02
N VAL A 649 18.00 -15.62 -1.25
CA VAL A 649 17.56 -16.99 -1.55
C VAL A 649 18.75 -17.84 -1.96
N LEU A 650 19.02 -18.87 -1.18
CA LEU A 650 20.04 -19.88 -1.44
C LEU A 650 19.36 -21.24 -1.67
N VAL A 651 19.72 -21.90 -2.78
CA VAL A 651 19.40 -23.30 -3.03
C VAL A 651 20.69 -24.04 -3.35
N ASP A 652 20.96 -25.13 -2.65
CA ASP A 652 22.07 -26.04 -2.93
C ASP A 652 21.53 -27.45 -3.17
N SER A 653 21.73 -27.97 -4.38
CA SER A 653 21.17 -29.24 -4.84
C SER A 653 22.26 -30.22 -5.26
N SER A 654 22.29 -31.36 -4.58
CA SER A 654 22.91 -32.62 -5.03
C SER A 654 21.86 -33.70 -5.35
N ALA A 655 20.58 -33.31 -5.34
CA ALA A 655 19.43 -34.17 -5.57
C ALA A 655 19.32 -34.66 -7.02
N ILE A 656 18.62 -35.77 -7.21
CA ILE A 656 17.97 -36.07 -8.50
C ILE A 656 16.59 -35.43 -8.44
N ILE A 657 16.30 -34.50 -9.35
CA ILE A 657 15.02 -33.79 -9.45
C ILE A 657 14.36 -34.15 -10.78
N SER A 658 13.11 -34.59 -10.75
CA SER A 658 12.33 -34.95 -11.95
C SER A 658 10.94 -34.30 -11.88
N THR A 659 10.54 -33.56 -12.92
CA THR A 659 9.26 -32.83 -12.95
C THR A 659 8.48 -33.07 -14.26
N GLY A 660 7.32 -33.73 -14.14
CA GLY A 660 6.58 -34.29 -15.29
C GLY A 660 5.52 -33.40 -15.94
N GLY A 661 4.95 -32.43 -15.21
CA GLY A 661 3.76 -31.67 -15.66
C GLY A 661 4.06 -30.32 -16.32
N GLU A 662 3.06 -29.73 -16.99
CA GLU A 662 3.16 -28.40 -17.63
C GLU A 662 3.48 -27.29 -16.61
N GLY A 663 4.40 -26.38 -16.95
CA GLY A 663 4.89 -25.30 -16.08
C GLY A 663 5.70 -25.75 -14.84
N SER A 664 6.11 -27.02 -14.76
CA SER A 664 6.74 -27.60 -13.56
C SER A 664 8.25 -27.45 -13.58
N ILE A 665 8.74 -26.24 -13.29
CA ILE A 665 10.18 -25.93 -13.15
C ILE A 665 10.88 -26.88 -12.14
N GLY A 666 12.09 -27.34 -12.45
CA GLY A 666 12.90 -28.20 -11.57
C GLY A 666 13.30 -27.48 -10.27
N VAL A 667 14.05 -26.39 -10.40
CA VAL A 667 14.40 -25.47 -9.30
C VAL A 667 13.97 -24.04 -9.64
N LEU A 668 12.99 -23.51 -8.90
CA LEU A 668 12.58 -22.12 -8.93
C LEU A 668 13.05 -21.39 -7.66
N ALA A 669 13.98 -20.46 -7.81
CA ALA A 669 14.50 -19.62 -6.72
C ALA A 669 14.22 -18.14 -7.03
N GLN A 670 13.47 -17.44 -6.17
CA GLN A 670 13.03 -16.07 -6.45
C GLN A 670 13.09 -15.14 -5.24
N SER A 671 13.72 -13.96 -5.37
CA SER A 671 13.61 -12.87 -4.39
C SER A 671 12.90 -11.65 -4.99
N VAL A 672 12.00 -11.03 -4.22
CA VAL A 672 11.13 -9.94 -4.71
C VAL A 672 11.06 -8.81 -3.69
N GLY A 673 11.36 -7.59 -4.12
CA GLY A 673 11.20 -6.38 -3.33
C GLY A 673 9.76 -5.87 -3.29
N GLY A 674 9.34 -5.34 -2.15
CA GLY A 674 8.03 -4.73 -1.95
C GLY A 674 7.86 -3.43 -2.73
N GLY A 675 6.69 -3.25 -3.33
CA GLY A 675 6.33 -2.01 -4.04
C GLY A 675 5.96 -0.85 -3.11
N GLY A 676 6.22 0.38 -3.54
CA GLY A 676 5.95 1.60 -2.78
C GLY A 676 4.46 1.97 -2.69
N GLY A 677 4.06 2.55 -1.56
CA GLY A 677 2.67 2.98 -1.32
C GLY A 677 2.24 4.20 -2.14
N SER A 678 0.94 4.44 -2.27
CA SER A 678 0.45 5.62 -3.02
C SER A 678 0.35 6.89 -2.18
N GLY A 679 0.64 8.03 -2.81
CA GLY A 679 0.50 9.36 -2.24
C GLY A 679 -0.95 9.80 -2.00
N GLY A 680 -1.15 10.49 -0.89
CA GLY A 680 -2.43 11.05 -0.46
C GLY A 680 -2.84 12.34 -1.17
N SER A 681 -4.06 12.79 -0.90
CA SER A 681 -4.78 13.82 -1.67
C SER A 681 -5.50 14.87 -0.75
N SER A 682 -5.35 16.21 -0.90
CA SER A 682 -5.84 17.38 -0.05
C SER A 682 -7.17 18.25 -0.42
N SER A 683 -7.33 19.61 -0.18
CA SER A 683 -8.15 20.69 -0.90
C SER A 683 -7.72 22.21 -0.64
N ASN A 684 -8.35 23.34 -1.12
CA ASN A 684 -7.81 24.77 -1.02
C ASN A 684 -8.82 25.95 -1.03
N SER A 685 -8.61 27.02 -1.82
CA SER A 685 -8.79 28.41 -1.35
C SER A 685 -9.71 29.33 -2.13
N ALA A 686 -10.12 30.40 -1.45
CA ALA A 686 -10.78 31.54 -2.05
C ALA A 686 -10.58 32.82 -1.23
N ASN A 687 -10.67 33.98 -1.89
CA ASN A 687 -10.47 35.35 -1.39
C ASN A 687 -11.24 36.35 -2.26
N LEU A 688 -12.05 37.25 -1.68
CA LEU A 688 -13.05 38.06 -2.41
C LEU A 688 -13.48 39.38 -1.75
N LYS A 689 -13.97 40.34 -2.58
CA LYS A 689 -14.73 41.54 -2.16
C LYS A 689 -16.24 41.31 -2.01
N ASN A 690 -16.91 40.95 -3.11
CA ASN A 690 -18.37 41.02 -3.32
C ASN A 690 -18.87 39.87 -4.25
N ASN A 691 -18.16 38.74 -4.25
CA ASN A 691 -17.96 37.88 -5.42
C ASN A 691 -18.14 36.38 -5.11
N GLY A 692 -17.92 35.49 -6.09
CA GLY A 692 -17.77 34.04 -5.91
C GLY A 692 -16.35 33.52 -6.23
N ASN A 693 -15.84 32.55 -5.45
CA ASN A 693 -14.48 32.00 -5.59
C ASN A 693 -14.38 30.62 -4.92
N ILE A 694 -13.72 29.69 -5.60
CA ILE A 694 -13.53 28.28 -5.26
C ILE A 694 -12.10 27.87 -5.68
N SER A 695 -11.37 27.17 -4.82
CA SER A 695 -10.28 26.30 -5.26
C SER A 695 -10.01 25.17 -4.25
N ILE A 696 -9.11 24.25 -4.61
CA ILE A 696 -9.12 22.84 -4.24
C ILE A 696 -7.66 22.29 -4.25
N ASN A 697 -6.74 22.45 -3.27
CA ASN A 697 -5.33 21.95 -3.26
C ASN A 697 -5.16 20.53 -2.74
N VAL A 698 -4.79 19.60 -3.60
CA VAL A 698 -4.76 18.18 -3.31
C VAL A 698 -3.38 17.57 -3.71
N GLY A 699 -2.65 16.80 -2.87
CA GLY A 699 -1.55 15.92 -3.35
C GLY A 699 -0.27 15.78 -2.52
N GLY A 700 0.27 14.55 -2.50
CA GLY A 700 1.59 14.10 -2.02
C GLY A 700 2.13 13.00 -2.97
N GLY A 701 3.41 12.64 -2.86
CA GLY A 701 4.08 11.70 -3.77
C GLY A 701 3.93 10.23 -3.37
N GLY A 702 4.33 9.33 -4.27
CA GLY A 702 4.45 7.90 -3.97
C GLY A 702 5.59 7.60 -3.00
N GLY A 703 5.47 6.51 -2.24
CA GLY A 703 6.58 5.95 -1.46
C GLY A 703 7.52 5.13 -2.35
N THR A 704 8.71 4.80 -1.87
CA THR A 704 9.70 4.08 -2.69
C THR A 704 9.43 2.58 -2.77
N GLY A 705 9.87 1.96 -3.86
CA GLY A 705 10.09 0.51 -3.90
C GLY A 705 11.31 0.10 -3.06
N ALA A 706 11.55 -1.21 -2.96
CA ALA A 706 12.69 -1.81 -2.26
C ALA A 706 13.38 -2.89 -3.11
N THR A 707 14.57 -3.36 -2.71
CA THR A 707 15.29 -4.41 -3.46
C THR A 707 14.64 -5.79 -3.28
N GLY A 708 14.74 -6.65 -4.29
CA GLY A 708 14.88 -8.08 -4.04
C GLY A 708 16.28 -8.37 -3.45
N GLY A 709 16.43 -9.46 -2.72
CA GLY A 709 17.74 -9.93 -2.27
C GLY A 709 18.48 -10.70 -3.36
N ASP A 710 19.73 -11.07 -3.09
CA ASP A 710 20.51 -11.93 -3.99
C ASP A 710 19.88 -13.32 -4.11
N VAL A 711 20.13 -14.00 -5.23
CA VAL A 711 19.67 -15.38 -5.48
C VAL A 711 20.83 -16.22 -5.96
N THR A 712 21.14 -17.29 -5.22
CA THR A 712 22.21 -18.24 -5.55
C THR A 712 21.64 -19.65 -5.66
N VAL A 713 21.89 -20.32 -6.79
CA VAL A 713 21.55 -21.74 -7.00
C VAL A 713 22.82 -22.52 -7.30
N GLY A 714 23.16 -23.48 -6.45
CA GLY A 714 24.14 -24.53 -6.73
C GLY A 714 23.44 -25.79 -7.22
N ASN A 715 23.92 -26.39 -8.31
CA ASN A 715 23.56 -27.74 -8.71
C ASN A 715 24.80 -28.60 -8.97
N THR A 716 24.85 -29.74 -8.27
CA THR A 716 25.78 -30.86 -8.45
C THR A 716 25.03 -32.16 -8.80
N GLY A 717 23.69 -32.13 -8.75
CA GLY A 717 22.81 -33.26 -9.02
C GLY A 717 22.31 -33.31 -10.46
N VAL A 718 21.23 -34.06 -10.70
CA VAL A 718 20.61 -34.21 -12.03
C VAL A 718 19.19 -33.67 -12.00
N ILE A 719 18.87 -32.73 -12.90
CA ILE A 719 17.55 -32.12 -13.04
C ILE A 719 16.97 -32.52 -14.39
N VAL A 720 15.76 -33.09 -14.40
CA VAL A 720 15.03 -33.48 -15.62
C VAL A 720 13.63 -32.86 -15.59
N THR A 721 13.22 -32.20 -16.67
CA THR A 721 11.90 -31.57 -16.78
C THR A 721 11.21 -31.92 -18.10
N ASP A 722 10.05 -32.57 -18.02
CA ASP A 722 9.35 -33.08 -19.21
C ASP A 722 8.46 -32.02 -19.89
N GLY A 723 7.82 -31.17 -19.08
CA GLY A 723 6.70 -30.33 -19.51
C GLY A 723 7.03 -29.08 -20.34
N LEU A 724 5.97 -28.52 -20.92
CA LEU A 724 5.95 -27.20 -21.58
C LEU A 724 6.17 -26.08 -20.55
N ASP A 725 6.92 -25.02 -20.88
CA ASP A 725 7.33 -23.94 -19.95
C ASP A 725 8.02 -24.42 -18.65
N SER A 726 8.56 -25.64 -18.63
CA SER A 726 9.14 -26.27 -17.44
C SER A 726 10.67 -26.14 -17.44
N HIS A 727 11.17 -24.96 -17.03
CA HIS A 727 12.62 -24.70 -16.94
C HIS A 727 13.36 -25.70 -16.02
N GLY A 728 14.62 -26.01 -16.32
CA GLY A 728 15.47 -26.82 -15.43
C GLY A 728 15.76 -26.06 -14.12
N VAL A 729 16.45 -24.92 -14.25
CA VAL A 729 16.68 -23.96 -13.17
C VAL A 729 16.19 -22.58 -13.61
N LEU A 730 15.35 -21.93 -12.79
CA LEU A 730 15.03 -20.51 -12.87
C LEU A 730 15.42 -19.82 -11.56
N ALA A 731 16.46 -18.98 -11.62
CA ALA A 731 16.88 -18.10 -10.54
C ALA A 731 16.56 -16.64 -10.91
N GLN A 732 15.71 -15.96 -10.14
CA GLN A 732 15.23 -14.62 -10.48
C GLN A 732 15.22 -13.66 -9.28
N THR A 733 15.67 -12.42 -9.44
CA THR A 733 15.48 -11.37 -8.42
C THR A 733 14.88 -10.09 -8.99
N VAL A 734 13.84 -9.59 -8.33
CA VAL A 734 12.98 -8.51 -8.85
C VAL A 734 12.90 -7.36 -7.86
N GLY A 735 13.29 -6.16 -8.30
CA GLY A 735 13.12 -4.93 -7.53
C GLY A 735 11.65 -4.50 -7.45
N GLY A 736 11.24 -4.00 -6.29
CA GLY A 736 9.90 -3.45 -6.08
C GLY A 736 9.66 -2.16 -6.85
N GLY A 737 8.48 -2.03 -7.44
CA GLY A 737 8.09 -0.82 -8.18
C GLY A 737 7.85 0.39 -7.27
N GLY A 738 8.17 1.59 -7.78
CA GLY A 738 7.94 2.86 -7.11
C GLY A 738 6.45 3.21 -7.00
N GLY A 739 6.07 3.86 -5.91
CA GLY A 739 4.68 4.18 -5.58
C GLY A 739 4.04 5.24 -6.46
N LEU A 740 2.71 5.26 -6.51
CA LEU A 740 1.96 6.22 -7.32
C LEU A 740 1.76 7.55 -6.60
N ALA A 741 1.86 8.66 -7.30
CA ALA A 741 1.48 9.97 -6.77
C ALA A 741 -0.01 10.10 -6.39
N GLY A 742 -0.31 11.06 -5.52
CA GLY A 742 -1.66 11.57 -5.22
C GLY A 742 -2.13 12.71 -6.14
N MET A 743 -3.45 12.92 -6.21
CA MET A 743 -4.19 14.03 -6.89
C MET A 743 -4.38 15.23 -5.91
N VAL A 744 -4.88 16.49 -6.03
CA VAL A 744 -5.47 17.56 -6.90
C VAL A 744 -5.12 19.12 -6.42
N ILE A 745 -3.93 19.86 -6.42
CA ILE A 745 -3.50 21.31 -5.99
C ILE A 745 -4.43 22.57 -6.37
N SER A 746 -4.18 23.90 -6.09
CA SER A 746 -5.04 25.13 -6.48
C SER A 746 -4.66 26.64 -6.14
N SER A 747 -5.33 27.69 -6.75
CA SER A 747 -5.27 29.18 -6.38
C SER A 747 -6.20 30.23 -7.13
N VAL A 748 -6.84 31.27 -6.49
CA VAL A 748 -7.82 32.27 -7.12
C VAL A 748 -8.03 33.67 -6.45
N TYR A 749 -8.38 34.74 -7.22
CA TYR A 749 -8.70 36.13 -6.76
C TYR A 749 -9.79 36.96 -7.53
N SER A 750 -10.57 37.85 -6.90
CA SER A 750 -11.39 38.93 -7.58
C SER A 750 -11.46 40.26 -6.81
N SER A 751 -11.51 41.37 -7.56
CA SER A 751 -11.55 42.75 -7.09
C SER A 751 -12.69 43.63 -7.63
N ALA A 752 -13.59 43.08 -8.46
CA ALA A 752 -14.67 43.84 -9.09
C ALA A 752 -15.75 44.31 -8.10
N ASP A 753 -16.29 45.51 -8.30
CA ASP A 753 -17.35 46.06 -7.42
C ASP A 753 -18.73 45.44 -7.71
N ASN A 754 -18.91 44.90 -8.93
CA ASN A 754 -20.03 44.06 -9.33
C ASN A 754 -19.77 42.57 -9.07
N ALA A 755 -20.83 41.76 -9.12
CA ALA A 755 -20.74 40.32 -8.96
C ALA A 755 -19.83 39.72 -10.06
N ALA A 756 -18.83 38.96 -9.62
CA ALA A 756 -17.94 38.20 -10.48
C ALA A 756 -17.65 36.85 -9.82
N THR A 757 -17.56 35.79 -10.61
CA THR A 757 -17.31 34.43 -10.12
C THR A 757 -15.97 33.94 -10.64
N ASN A 758 -15.23 33.24 -9.79
CA ASN A 758 -13.97 32.63 -10.14
C ASN A 758 -13.91 31.16 -9.70
N MET A 759 -13.08 30.39 -10.38
CA MET A 759 -12.75 29.02 -10.04
C MET A 759 -11.28 28.74 -10.38
N SER A 760 -10.58 27.94 -9.58
CA SER A 760 -9.39 27.24 -10.05
C SER A 760 -9.25 25.84 -9.49
N VAL A 761 -8.41 25.08 -10.19
CA VAL A 761 -7.89 23.78 -9.86
C VAL A 761 -6.41 23.79 -10.27
N GLN A 762 -5.54 23.18 -9.47
CA GLN A 762 -4.29 22.47 -9.82
C GLN A 762 -4.52 20.99 -9.43
N VAL A 763 -3.52 20.11 -9.52
CA VAL A 763 -3.55 18.68 -9.11
C VAL A 763 -2.36 18.23 -8.19
N GLY A 764 -2.23 17.00 -7.64
CA GLY A 764 -0.97 16.25 -7.79
C GLY A 764 0.18 16.14 -6.74
N GLY A 765 0.99 15.06 -6.87
CA GLY A 765 2.32 14.78 -6.24
C GLY A 765 3.33 14.02 -7.16
N SER A 766 4.57 13.76 -6.74
CA SER A 766 5.58 13.06 -7.58
C SER A 766 5.38 11.54 -7.60
N GLY A 767 5.95 10.86 -8.61
CA GLY A 767 6.17 9.42 -8.51
C GLY A 767 7.00 9.09 -7.27
N GLY A 768 6.82 7.89 -6.72
CA GLY A 768 7.81 7.28 -5.85
C GLY A 768 8.88 6.62 -6.72
N ASP A 769 10.14 6.73 -6.32
CA ASP A 769 11.24 6.05 -7.01
C ASP A 769 11.24 4.55 -6.67
N SER A 770 11.81 3.73 -7.54
CA SER A 770 12.25 2.39 -7.09
C SER A 770 13.65 2.48 -6.47
N ASN A 771 14.57 3.27 -7.05
CA ASN A 771 15.90 3.64 -6.55
C ASN A 771 16.69 2.51 -5.84
N SER A 772 16.51 1.30 -6.35
CA SER A 772 16.94 0.04 -5.73
C SER A 772 17.63 -0.78 -6.80
N THR A 773 18.81 -1.29 -6.50
CA THR A 773 19.44 -2.34 -7.33
C THR A 773 18.81 -3.66 -6.91
N SER A 774 18.22 -4.40 -7.85
CA SER A 774 17.79 -5.78 -7.60
C SER A 774 19.03 -6.65 -7.31
N GLY A 775 18.85 -7.78 -6.64
CA GLY A 775 19.96 -8.62 -6.23
C GLY A 775 20.84 -9.11 -7.38
N ALA A 776 22.01 -9.63 -7.05
CA ALA A 776 22.78 -10.46 -7.96
C ALA A 776 22.12 -11.83 -8.13
N VAL A 777 22.20 -12.42 -9.32
CA VAL A 777 21.84 -13.81 -9.57
C VAL A 777 23.10 -14.61 -9.87
N THR A 778 23.31 -15.71 -9.16
CA THR A 778 24.40 -16.66 -9.43
C THR A 778 23.86 -18.07 -9.59
N ILE A 779 24.12 -18.71 -10.74
CA ILE A 779 23.89 -20.15 -10.93
C ILE A 779 25.25 -20.82 -11.08
N ASN A 780 25.52 -21.83 -10.25
CA ASN A 780 26.69 -22.68 -10.33
C ASN A 780 26.25 -24.11 -10.66
N ASN A 781 26.27 -24.48 -11.94
CA ASN A 781 26.00 -25.84 -12.37
C ASN A 781 27.31 -26.62 -12.59
N SER A 782 27.37 -27.77 -11.93
CA SER A 782 28.39 -28.82 -12.11
C SER A 782 27.76 -30.21 -12.20
N GLY A 783 26.43 -30.28 -12.28
CA GLY A 783 25.66 -31.49 -12.54
C GLY A 783 24.98 -31.46 -13.92
N GLY A 784 24.00 -32.34 -14.12
CA GLY A 784 23.27 -32.48 -15.39
C GLY A 784 21.90 -31.81 -15.36
N VAL A 785 21.50 -31.19 -16.47
CA VAL A 785 20.16 -30.61 -16.68
C VAL A 785 19.62 -31.00 -18.05
N GLU A 786 18.42 -31.60 -18.11
CA GLU A 786 17.74 -31.97 -19.36
C GLU A 786 16.27 -31.48 -19.36
N THR A 787 15.85 -30.81 -20.44
CA THR A 787 14.47 -30.30 -20.59
C THR A 787 13.84 -30.71 -21.93
N PHE A 788 12.59 -31.20 -21.93
CA PHE A 788 12.01 -31.82 -23.13
C PHE A 788 11.12 -30.90 -23.99
N ASP A 789 10.03 -30.34 -23.49
CA ASP A 789 9.11 -29.55 -24.34
C ASP A 789 9.57 -28.07 -24.54
N ALA A 790 8.79 -27.31 -25.28
CA ALA A 790 9.10 -25.96 -25.76
C ALA A 790 9.10 -24.88 -24.65
N ARG A 791 9.90 -23.84 -24.87
CA ARG A 791 10.17 -22.69 -23.97
C ARG A 791 10.87 -23.04 -22.66
N SER A 792 11.12 -24.33 -22.41
CA SER A 792 11.77 -24.88 -21.22
C SER A 792 13.30 -24.67 -21.22
N VAL A 793 13.77 -23.44 -20.97
CA VAL A 793 15.22 -23.14 -20.80
C VAL A 793 15.89 -24.05 -19.75
N GLY A 794 17.12 -24.50 -20.02
CA GLY A 794 17.92 -25.33 -19.10
C GLY A 794 18.36 -24.59 -17.84
N LEU A 795 19.27 -23.62 -17.98
CA LEU A 795 19.71 -22.73 -16.90
C LEU A 795 19.28 -21.28 -17.19
N PHE A 796 18.34 -20.73 -16.41
CA PHE A 796 17.83 -19.38 -16.58
C PHE A 796 18.10 -18.51 -15.34
N GLY A 797 18.99 -17.53 -15.47
CA GLY A 797 19.25 -16.51 -14.45
C GLY A 797 18.74 -15.13 -14.89
N GLN A 798 17.98 -14.43 -14.04
CA GLN A 798 17.45 -13.11 -14.36
C GLN A 798 17.41 -12.11 -13.18
N SER A 799 18.05 -10.95 -13.33
CA SER A 799 17.88 -9.83 -12.39
C SER A 799 17.09 -8.70 -13.06
N VAL A 800 16.02 -8.21 -12.43
CA VAL A 800 15.11 -7.20 -12.97
C VAL A 800 14.95 -6.05 -11.98
N GLY A 801 15.29 -4.83 -12.40
CA GLY A 801 15.05 -3.61 -11.64
C GLY A 801 13.57 -3.21 -11.60
N GLY A 802 13.13 -2.63 -10.47
CA GLY A 802 11.74 -2.20 -10.29
C GLY A 802 11.35 -1.03 -11.20
N GLY A 803 10.10 -0.95 -11.65
CA GLY A 803 9.61 0.18 -12.43
C GLY A 803 9.46 1.46 -11.58
N GLY A 804 9.73 2.63 -12.16
CA GLY A 804 9.50 3.92 -11.52
C GLY A 804 8.01 4.26 -11.36
N GLY A 805 7.63 4.93 -10.28
CA GLY A 805 6.25 5.27 -9.99
C GLY A 805 5.73 6.46 -10.81
N ASN A 806 4.46 6.42 -11.23
CA ASN A 806 3.89 7.48 -12.06
C ASN A 806 3.43 8.70 -11.24
N ALA A 807 3.83 9.88 -11.71
CA ALA A 807 3.53 11.16 -11.10
C ALA A 807 2.11 11.66 -11.36
N LYS A 808 1.68 12.62 -10.52
CA LYS A 808 0.41 13.35 -10.61
C LYS A 808 0.52 14.91 -10.31
N LEU A 809 1.66 15.52 -9.84
CA LEU A 809 2.00 16.98 -9.47
C LEU A 809 1.92 18.03 -10.61
N VAL A 810 2.07 19.41 -10.41
CA VAL A 810 1.37 20.63 -11.07
C VAL A 810 1.79 22.16 -10.81
N THR A 811 1.25 23.19 -11.56
CA THR A 811 0.98 24.65 -11.15
C THR A 811 -0.25 25.43 -11.81
N GLY A 812 -0.88 26.54 -11.27
CA GLY A 812 -1.96 27.36 -11.98
C GLY A 812 -2.86 28.42 -11.22
N ILE A 813 -3.53 29.44 -11.85
CA ILE A 813 -4.12 30.66 -11.15
C ILE A 813 -5.29 31.48 -11.86
N THR A 814 -6.30 31.99 -11.11
CA THR A 814 -7.46 32.80 -11.64
C THR A 814 -7.65 34.25 -11.11
N ASN A 815 -7.96 35.27 -11.96
CA ASN A 815 -8.11 36.70 -11.55
C ASN A 815 -9.25 37.54 -12.22
N ALA A 816 -9.91 38.44 -11.46
CA ALA A 816 -10.92 39.43 -11.95
C ALA A 816 -10.73 40.90 -11.49
N SER A 817 -11.09 41.87 -12.35
CA SER A 817 -11.13 43.32 -12.02
C SER A 817 -11.98 44.17 -12.97
N GLY A 818 -12.69 45.20 -12.50
CA GLY A 818 -13.37 46.19 -13.37
C GLY A 818 -14.50 46.99 -12.71
N ASN A 819 -14.87 48.11 -13.37
CA ASN A 819 -15.84 49.11 -12.89
C ASN A 819 -17.09 49.22 -13.80
N GLY A 820 -17.22 48.33 -14.81
CA GLY A 820 -18.34 48.29 -15.76
C GLY A 820 -19.65 47.74 -15.18
N LYS A 821 -20.73 47.79 -15.95
CA LYS A 821 -22.08 47.38 -15.55
C LYS A 821 -22.38 45.88 -15.75
N SER A 822 -21.56 45.18 -16.53
CA SER A 822 -21.71 43.73 -16.81
C SER A 822 -20.90 42.82 -15.89
N SER A 823 -21.29 41.54 -15.82
CA SER A 823 -20.73 40.49 -14.96
C SER A 823 -19.41 39.91 -15.51
N GLN A 824 -18.56 39.35 -14.63
CA GLN A 824 -17.27 38.75 -14.98
C GLN A 824 -17.16 37.30 -14.47
N ASN A 825 -16.62 36.39 -15.28
CA ASN A 825 -16.34 35.01 -14.87
C ASN A 825 -14.91 34.59 -15.26
N ASN A 826 -14.22 33.83 -14.40
CA ASN A 826 -12.85 33.37 -14.64
C ASN A 826 -12.63 31.92 -14.18
N PHE A 827 -11.87 31.12 -14.94
CA PHE A 827 -11.75 29.67 -14.72
C PHE A 827 -10.35 29.11 -15.03
N SER A 828 -9.66 28.58 -14.02
CA SER A 828 -8.42 27.79 -14.18
C SER A 828 -8.65 26.31 -13.89
N LEU A 829 -7.83 25.48 -14.53
CA LEU A 829 -7.64 24.06 -14.22
C LEU A 829 -6.12 23.75 -14.17
N ALA A 830 -5.66 22.66 -13.54
CA ALA A 830 -4.24 22.22 -13.54
C ALA A 830 -3.98 20.72 -13.01
N ILE A 831 -2.99 19.89 -13.51
CA ILE A 831 -2.20 18.60 -13.23
C ILE A 831 -0.67 18.87 -13.66
N GLY A 832 0.35 18.02 -13.87
CA GLY A 832 1.72 18.48 -14.34
C GLY A 832 3.06 18.35 -13.54
N GLY A 833 3.69 17.16 -13.44
CA GLY A 833 4.69 16.81 -12.40
C GLY A 833 5.63 15.64 -12.74
N ALA A 834 6.55 15.26 -11.83
CA ALA A 834 7.74 14.42 -12.13
C ALA A 834 7.64 12.94 -11.70
N GLY A 835 7.81 12.02 -12.66
CA GLY A 835 7.83 10.56 -12.48
C GLY A 835 9.05 10.07 -11.69
N GLY A 836 8.90 8.95 -10.98
CA GLY A 836 9.99 8.35 -10.20
C GLY A 836 10.94 7.51 -11.06
N THR A 837 12.14 7.24 -10.55
CA THR A 837 13.17 6.48 -11.29
C THR A 837 12.92 4.98 -11.31
N GLY A 838 13.32 4.35 -12.42
CA GLY A 838 13.47 2.91 -12.54
C GLY A 838 14.71 2.38 -11.80
N GLY A 839 14.63 1.13 -11.37
CA GLY A 839 15.61 0.49 -10.50
C GLY A 839 16.66 -0.24 -11.31
N ALA A 840 17.83 -0.46 -10.74
CA ALA A 840 18.88 -1.18 -11.44
C ALA A 840 18.61 -2.69 -11.44
N GLY A 841 18.88 -3.36 -12.56
CA GLY A 841 19.14 -4.81 -12.55
C GLY A 841 20.51 -5.07 -11.91
N GLY A 842 20.62 -6.11 -11.09
CA GLY A 842 21.89 -6.58 -10.53
C GLY A 842 22.68 -7.46 -11.51
N ASP A 843 23.91 -7.82 -11.14
CA ASP A 843 24.75 -8.69 -11.97
C ASP A 843 24.14 -10.11 -12.09
N VAL A 844 24.35 -10.77 -13.23
CA VAL A 844 23.92 -12.17 -13.46
C VAL A 844 25.12 -12.99 -13.87
N THR A 845 25.46 -14.00 -13.09
CA THR A 845 26.56 -14.94 -13.34
C THR A 845 26.01 -16.36 -13.48
N ILE A 846 26.35 -17.04 -14.58
CA ILE A 846 26.06 -18.47 -14.77
C ILE A 846 27.35 -19.22 -15.10
N ASN A 847 27.76 -20.10 -14.19
CA ASN A 847 28.91 -20.96 -14.35
C ASN A 847 28.40 -22.38 -14.65
N ASN A 848 28.81 -22.96 -15.79
CA ASN A 848 28.50 -24.33 -16.19
C ASN A 848 29.80 -25.11 -16.39
N THR A 849 30.23 -25.81 -15.34
CA THR A 849 31.59 -26.38 -15.22
C THR A 849 31.57 -27.90 -15.36
N ASP A 850 32.48 -28.46 -16.16
CA ASP A 850 32.77 -29.90 -16.15
C ASP A 850 33.88 -30.21 -15.13
N ASP A 851 33.54 -30.81 -13.99
CA ASP A 851 34.52 -31.26 -12.99
C ASP A 851 35.11 -32.65 -13.30
N GLY A 852 34.70 -33.27 -14.41
CA GLY A 852 35.10 -34.62 -14.81
C GLY A 852 34.34 -35.75 -14.11
N SER A 853 33.21 -35.47 -13.45
CA SER A 853 32.31 -36.47 -12.89
C SER A 853 31.33 -37.02 -13.96
N LEU A 854 30.11 -37.42 -13.58
CA LEU A 854 29.14 -38.02 -14.50
C LEU A 854 27.98 -37.04 -14.74
N TYR A 855 27.80 -36.64 -15.99
CA TYR A 855 26.88 -35.57 -16.42
C TYR A 855 27.29 -34.15 -15.95
N SER A 856 28.53 -33.96 -15.51
CA SER A 856 29.04 -32.65 -15.09
C SER A 856 29.02 -31.63 -16.24
N GLY A 857 28.48 -30.44 -15.94
CA GLY A 857 28.31 -29.36 -16.91
C GLY A 857 27.42 -29.70 -18.10
N LEU A 858 26.61 -30.77 -18.05
CA LEU A 858 25.75 -31.18 -19.16
C LEU A 858 24.43 -30.42 -19.12
N VAL A 859 24.11 -29.69 -20.20
CA VAL A 859 22.82 -29.02 -20.39
C VAL A 859 22.22 -29.43 -21.74
N VAL A 860 21.04 -30.05 -21.72
CA VAL A 860 20.35 -30.54 -22.92
C VAL A 860 18.94 -29.99 -22.97
N THR A 861 18.52 -29.44 -24.12
CA THR A 861 17.15 -28.96 -24.32
C THR A 861 16.58 -29.41 -25.66
N HIS A 862 15.36 -29.99 -25.65
CA HIS A 862 14.79 -30.58 -26.87
C HIS A 862 13.78 -29.65 -27.58
N GLY A 863 13.02 -28.85 -26.85
CA GLY A 863 11.91 -28.06 -27.39
C GLY A 863 12.27 -26.75 -28.09
N ASN A 864 11.30 -26.22 -28.85
CA ASN A 864 11.43 -24.93 -29.55
C ASN A 864 11.52 -23.76 -28.56
N ALA A 865 12.42 -22.80 -28.81
CA ALA A 865 12.77 -21.71 -27.91
C ALA A 865 13.24 -22.13 -26.50
N SER A 866 13.60 -23.39 -26.30
CA SER A 866 14.17 -23.89 -25.04
C SER A 866 15.68 -23.65 -25.03
N HIS A 867 16.13 -22.46 -24.64
CA HIS A 867 17.58 -22.12 -24.63
C HIS A 867 18.38 -23.04 -23.67
N GLY A 868 19.65 -23.30 -23.99
CA GLY A 868 20.54 -24.04 -23.07
C GLY A 868 20.79 -23.24 -21.80
N ILE A 869 21.44 -22.09 -21.96
CA ILE A 869 21.63 -21.07 -20.92
C ILE A 869 20.96 -19.77 -21.35
N ALA A 870 20.22 -19.13 -20.44
CA ALA A 870 19.75 -17.75 -20.57
C ALA A 870 20.17 -16.92 -19.34
N ALA A 871 20.90 -15.84 -19.55
CA ALA A 871 21.36 -14.92 -18.52
C ALA A 871 20.91 -13.49 -18.87
N MET A 872 20.07 -12.87 -18.05
CA MET A 872 19.47 -11.57 -18.36
C MET A 872 19.51 -10.58 -17.19
N SER A 873 20.23 -9.47 -17.32
CA SER A 873 20.11 -8.33 -16.40
C SER A 873 19.32 -7.20 -17.06
N ILE A 874 18.25 -6.75 -16.41
CA ILE A 874 17.27 -5.82 -16.98
C ILE A 874 17.05 -4.64 -16.02
N GLY A 875 17.27 -3.43 -16.52
CA GLY A 875 16.96 -2.19 -15.80
C GLY A 875 15.46 -1.86 -15.85
N GLY A 876 14.92 -1.37 -14.74
CA GLY A 876 13.51 -0.97 -14.65
C GLY A 876 13.20 0.29 -15.45
N GLY A 877 12.02 0.37 -16.06
CA GLY A 877 11.59 1.56 -16.81
C GLY A 877 11.28 2.76 -15.89
N GLY A 878 11.55 3.98 -16.36
CA GLY A 878 11.25 5.22 -15.66
C GLY A 878 9.75 5.54 -15.61
N GLY A 879 9.29 6.13 -14.51
CA GLY A 879 7.88 6.47 -14.28
C GLY A 879 7.40 7.68 -15.08
N GLU A 880 6.09 7.77 -15.33
CA GLU A 880 5.52 8.84 -16.16
C GLU A 880 5.39 10.18 -15.43
N GLY A 881 5.57 11.26 -16.18
CA GLY A 881 5.23 12.62 -15.80
C GLY A 881 3.74 12.93 -15.93
N SER A 882 3.21 13.69 -14.98
CA SER A 882 1.80 14.11 -14.95
C SER A 882 1.51 15.40 -15.69
N ALA A 883 0.22 15.81 -15.83
CA ALA A 883 -0.09 16.85 -16.83
C ALA A 883 -1.43 17.71 -16.71
N VAL A 884 -1.48 19.03 -16.24
CA VAL A 884 -2.48 20.22 -16.31
C VAL A 884 -1.90 21.67 -15.80
N THR A 885 -1.53 22.75 -16.55
CA THR A 885 -1.02 24.04 -15.93
C THR A 885 -1.49 25.41 -16.52
N THR A 886 -2.16 26.34 -15.76
CA THR A 886 -2.95 27.49 -16.35
C THR A 886 -3.02 28.87 -15.66
N ILE A 887 -3.47 29.95 -16.36
CA ILE A 887 -3.66 31.33 -15.83
C ILE A 887 -4.86 32.14 -16.45
N ASN A 888 -5.67 32.87 -15.65
CA ASN A 888 -6.72 33.82 -16.10
C ASN A 888 -6.56 35.29 -15.68
N ARG A 889 -7.01 36.22 -16.53
CA ARG A 889 -7.03 37.68 -16.27
C ARG A 889 -8.16 38.44 -17.02
N SER A 890 -9.25 38.81 -16.36
CA SER A 890 -10.31 39.67 -16.95
C SER A 890 -10.20 41.16 -16.58
N LYS A 891 -10.65 42.00 -17.52
CA LYS A 891 -10.95 43.43 -17.35
C LYS A 891 -12.30 43.75 -18.02
N MET A 892 -12.99 44.78 -17.50
CA MET A 892 -14.16 45.48 -18.06
C MET A 892 -15.05 44.67 -19.04
N GLU A 893 -16.20 44.21 -18.54
CA GLU A 893 -17.26 43.54 -19.30
C GLU A 893 -16.78 42.35 -20.15
N GLY A 894 -16.31 41.28 -19.49
CA GLY A 894 -16.01 40.01 -20.15
C GLY A 894 -15.30 38.99 -19.25
N SER A 895 -15.10 37.78 -19.78
CA SER A 895 -14.69 36.58 -19.02
C SER A 895 -13.42 35.90 -19.56
N THR A 896 -12.66 35.21 -18.71
CA THR A 896 -11.45 34.46 -19.12
C THR A 896 -11.51 32.97 -18.75
N ARG A 897 -10.89 32.11 -19.56
CA ARG A 897 -10.90 30.64 -19.39
C ARG A 897 -9.55 30.02 -19.77
N SER A 898 -8.91 29.30 -18.85
CA SER A 898 -7.60 28.70 -19.08
C SER A 898 -7.58 27.21 -18.73
N LEU A 899 -7.26 26.37 -19.72
CA LEU A 899 -7.03 24.93 -19.60
C LEU A 899 -5.65 24.63 -20.16
N ALA A 900 -4.88 23.82 -19.48
CA ALA A 900 -3.71 23.16 -20.01
C ALA A 900 -3.46 21.97 -19.13
N ILE A 901 -3.03 20.82 -19.69
CA ILE A 901 -2.35 19.54 -19.26
C ILE A 901 -0.79 19.95 -18.88
N GLY A 902 0.28 19.16 -18.51
CA GLY A 902 1.81 19.36 -18.57
C GLY A 902 2.88 19.17 -17.41
N GLY A 903 3.89 18.24 -17.50
CA GLY A 903 4.95 17.80 -16.52
C GLY A 903 6.07 16.80 -17.01
N ALA A 904 6.87 16.11 -16.16
CA ALA A 904 8.17 15.46 -16.51
C ALA A 904 8.33 13.93 -16.26
N GLY A 905 8.97 13.19 -17.17
CA GLY A 905 9.25 11.75 -17.01
C GLY A 905 10.44 11.43 -16.09
N GLY A 906 10.40 10.28 -15.42
CA GLY A 906 11.48 9.75 -14.59
C GLY A 906 12.53 8.97 -15.41
N GLU A 907 13.73 8.83 -14.87
CA GLU A 907 14.85 8.12 -15.53
C GLU A 907 14.64 6.59 -15.47
N GLY A 908 15.12 5.86 -16.48
CA GLY A 908 15.24 4.40 -16.40
C GLY A 908 16.36 3.98 -15.44
N GLY A 909 16.36 2.71 -15.01
CA GLY A 909 17.45 2.12 -14.23
C GLY A 909 18.51 1.44 -15.10
N THR A 910 19.74 1.29 -14.58
CA THR A 910 20.80 0.55 -15.27
C THR A 910 20.52 -0.96 -15.30
N SER A 911 21.22 -1.71 -16.14
CA SER A 911 21.39 -3.16 -15.94
C SER A 911 22.79 -3.47 -15.40
N GLY A 912 22.93 -4.62 -14.76
CA GLY A 912 24.20 -5.15 -14.28
C GLY A 912 24.98 -5.90 -15.37
N THR A 913 26.17 -6.36 -14.98
CA THR A 913 27.05 -7.20 -15.79
C THR A 913 26.41 -8.57 -15.98
N VAL A 914 26.43 -9.10 -17.21
CA VAL A 914 26.07 -10.50 -17.47
C VAL A 914 27.34 -11.28 -17.77
N THR A 915 27.61 -12.32 -16.99
CA THR A 915 28.75 -13.22 -17.17
C THR A 915 28.25 -14.66 -17.33
N VAL A 916 28.67 -15.33 -18.40
CA VAL A 916 28.47 -16.77 -18.59
C VAL A 916 29.82 -17.43 -18.80
N ASP A 917 30.14 -18.42 -17.97
CA ASP A 917 31.34 -19.25 -18.08
C ASP A 917 30.91 -20.69 -18.37
N ASN A 918 31.24 -21.21 -19.55
CA ASN A 918 30.89 -22.57 -19.98
C ASN A 918 32.14 -23.39 -20.32
N ASP A 919 32.47 -24.30 -19.42
CA ASP A 919 33.43 -25.41 -19.64
C ASP A 919 32.69 -26.71 -20.02
N GLY A 920 31.40 -26.80 -19.69
CA GLY A 920 30.54 -27.96 -19.93
C GLY A 920 30.02 -28.13 -21.36
N THR A 921 29.09 -29.08 -21.52
CA THR A 921 28.48 -29.42 -22.82
C THR A 921 27.03 -28.97 -22.89
N ILE A 922 26.72 -28.09 -23.84
CA ILE A 922 25.38 -27.59 -24.14
C ILE A 922 24.88 -28.18 -25.46
N VAL A 923 23.70 -28.78 -25.49
CA VAL A 923 23.05 -29.29 -26.72
C VAL A 923 21.60 -28.80 -26.78
N THR A 924 21.22 -28.13 -27.87
CA THR A 924 19.84 -27.66 -28.09
C THR A 924 19.28 -28.18 -29.42
N TYR A 925 18.07 -28.77 -29.39
CA TYR A 925 17.48 -29.39 -30.59
C TYR A 925 16.43 -28.54 -31.31
N GLY A 926 15.63 -27.75 -30.59
CA GLY A 926 14.48 -27.04 -31.14
C GLY A 926 14.81 -25.77 -31.94
N ASP A 927 13.84 -25.29 -32.73
CA ASP A 927 13.91 -24.02 -33.46
C ASP A 927 13.97 -22.83 -32.48
N GLN A 928 14.81 -21.83 -32.77
CA GLN A 928 15.11 -20.66 -31.94
C GLN A 928 15.70 -20.98 -30.55
N ALA A 929 16.10 -22.23 -30.29
CA ALA A 929 16.74 -22.65 -29.04
C ALA A 929 18.25 -22.32 -29.02
N HIS A 930 18.61 -21.06 -28.74
CA HIS A 930 20.02 -20.67 -28.57
C HIS A 930 20.78 -21.52 -27.53
N GLY A 931 22.06 -21.79 -27.79
CA GLY A 931 22.94 -22.48 -26.84
C GLY A 931 23.19 -21.64 -25.58
N ILE A 932 23.74 -20.44 -25.75
CA ILE A 932 23.86 -19.40 -24.73
C ILE A 932 23.16 -18.14 -25.23
N LEU A 933 22.24 -17.60 -24.42
CA LEU A 933 21.65 -16.27 -24.54
C LEU A 933 22.14 -15.43 -23.36
N ALA A 934 22.87 -14.35 -23.60
CA ALA A 934 23.38 -13.44 -22.58
C ALA A 934 23.01 -12.00 -22.93
N GLN A 935 22.15 -11.35 -22.14
CA GLN A 935 21.65 -10.00 -22.43
C GLN A 935 21.69 -9.08 -21.23
N SER A 936 22.41 -7.96 -21.35
CA SER A 936 22.25 -6.81 -20.46
C SER A 936 21.41 -5.75 -21.18
N VAL A 937 20.31 -5.29 -20.56
CA VAL A 937 19.36 -4.37 -21.16
C VAL A 937 18.93 -3.32 -20.14
N ALA A 938 19.35 -2.07 -20.34
CA ALA A 938 19.00 -1.00 -19.40
C ALA A 938 17.58 -0.45 -19.63
N GLY A 939 17.02 0.11 -18.57
CA GLY A 939 15.67 0.65 -18.55
C GLY A 939 15.51 1.87 -19.44
N GLY A 940 14.39 1.93 -20.16
CA GLY A 940 13.97 3.11 -20.90
C GLY A 940 13.44 4.22 -19.98
N GLY A 941 13.62 5.47 -20.40
CA GLY A 941 13.10 6.64 -19.70
C GLY A 941 11.59 6.80 -19.78
N GLY A 942 10.98 7.34 -18.73
CA GLY A 942 9.56 7.62 -18.66
C GLY A 942 9.15 8.81 -19.53
N ASN A 943 7.90 8.82 -20.00
CA ASN A 943 7.36 9.92 -20.79
C ASN A 943 7.05 11.15 -19.94
N ALA A 944 7.18 12.33 -20.55
CA ALA A 944 6.64 13.57 -20.01
C ALA A 944 5.11 13.63 -20.10
N GLY A 945 4.50 14.46 -19.26
CA GLY A 945 3.11 14.88 -19.43
C GLY A 945 3.01 16.19 -20.20
N ASP A 946 2.03 16.39 -21.10
CA ASP A 946 1.86 17.59 -21.96
C ASP A 946 0.99 18.73 -21.39
N VAL A 947 1.27 20.05 -21.57
CA VAL A 947 0.37 21.26 -21.62
C VAL A 947 0.78 22.55 -20.67
N LEU A 948 0.59 23.88 -21.01
CA LEU A 948 0.75 25.17 -20.23
C LEU A 948 -0.05 26.38 -20.85
N VAL A 949 -0.79 27.21 -20.07
CA VAL A 949 -1.64 28.33 -20.61
C VAL A 949 -1.70 29.68 -19.86
N MET A 950 -1.97 30.76 -20.64
CA MET A 950 -2.46 32.08 -20.19
C MET A 950 -3.76 32.56 -20.86
N THR A 951 -4.48 33.54 -20.28
CA THR A 951 -5.55 34.34 -20.97
C THR A 951 -5.63 35.81 -20.56
N SER A 952 -6.06 36.69 -21.48
CA SER A 952 -6.24 38.15 -21.25
C SER A 952 -7.18 38.82 -22.29
N ARG A 953 -7.62 40.08 -22.08
CA ARG A 953 -8.79 40.66 -22.79
C ARG A 953 -8.83 42.19 -23.03
N PRO A 954 -9.43 42.66 -24.16
CA PRO A 954 -10.03 43.99 -24.35
C PRO A 954 -11.55 43.97 -24.09
N GLU A 955 -12.25 45.11 -23.96
CA GLU A 955 -13.65 45.19 -23.46
C GLU A 955 -14.72 44.40 -24.28
N GLY A 956 -15.83 44.01 -23.63
CA GLY A 956 -17.09 43.57 -24.30
C GLY A 956 -17.15 42.17 -24.94
N SER A 957 -16.32 41.21 -24.54
CA SER A 957 -16.07 39.94 -25.26
C SER A 957 -15.58 38.79 -24.32
N THR A 958 -15.01 37.70 -24.84
CA THR A 958 -14.40 36.59 -24.03
C THR A 958 -13.03 36.17 -24.58
N ALA A 959 -12.14 35.60 -23.75
CA ALA A 959 -10.87 35.01 -24.21
C ALA A 959 -10.55 33.65 -23.56
N GLN A 960 -9.96 32.75 -24.35
CA GLN A 960 -9.71 31.35 -23.99
C GLN A 960 -8.34 30.85 -24.50
N GLY A 961 -7.62 30.10 -23.66
CA GLY A 961 -6.31 29.52 -23.99
C GLY A 961 -6.23 28.04 -23.62
N ILE A 962 -5.55 27.27 -24.49
CA ILE A 962 -5.25 25.82 -24.41
C ILE A 962 -3.82 25.59 -24.96
N ALA A 963 -2.93 24.74 -24.45
CA ALA A 963 -1.63 24.48 -25.14
C ALA A 963 -0.71 23.47 -24.51
N ILE A 964 -0.02 22.66 -25.30
CA ILE A 964 0.65 21.39 -24.99
C ILE A 964 2.07 21.50 -24.23
N GLY A 965 2.90 20.50 -23.79
CA GLY A 965 4.28 20.75 -23.15
C GLY A 965 4.83 20.06 -21.83
N GLY A 966 6.15 19.76 -21.75
CA GLY A 966 6.93 19.11 -20.62
C GLY A 966 8.12 18.18 -21.08
N PRO A 967 9.08 17.70 -20.22
CA PRO A 967 10.28 16.93 -20.67
C PRO A 967 10.32 15.42 -20.34
N GLY A 968 10.80 14.59 -21.28
CA GLY A 968 10.94 13.14 -21.09
C GLY A 968 12.17 12.75 -20.25
N GLY A 969 12.09 11.64 -19.53
CA GLY A 969 13.21 11.08 -18.76
C GLY A 969 14.21 10.34 -19.66
N SER A 970 15.47 10.22 -19.25
CA SER A 970 16.47 9.46 -20.00
C SER A 970 16.35 7.96 -19.79
N GLY A 971 16.78 7.17 -20.77
CA GLY A 971 17.21 5.80 -20.52
C GLY A 971 18.52 5.78 -19.72
N ASN A 972 19.01 4.59 -19.37
CA ASN A 972 20.22 4.45 -18.55
C ASN A 972 21.26 3.48 -19.16
N ILE A 973 22.45 3.45 -18.56
CA ILE A 973 23.59 2.67 -19.06
C ILE A 973 23.35 1.17 -18.85
N SER A 974 23.67 0.37 -19.87
CA SER A 974 23.67 -1.09 -19.79
C SER A 974 25.03 -1.64 -19.40
N GLY A 975 25.04 -2.67 -18.54
CA GLY A 975 26.26 -3.36 -18.13
C GLY A 975 26.93 -4.16 -19.25
N ASP A 976 28.16 -4.61 -18.99
CA ASP A 976 28.93 -5.42 -19.94
C ASP A 976 28.35 -6.84 -20.07
N VAL A 977 28.63 -7.50 -21.19
CA VAL A 977 28.27 -8.91 -21.41
C VAL A 977 29.53 -9.71 -21.73
N ASN A 978 29.90 -10.62 -20.84
CA ASN A 978 31.07 -11.46 -20.93
C ASN A 978 30.65 -12.93 -21.10
N VAL A 979 31.06 -13.59 -22.18
CA VAL A 979 30.82 -15.02 -22.39
C VAL A 979 32.15 -15.73 -22.63
N PHE A 980 32.53 -16.60 -21.71
CA PHE A 980 33.70 -17.46 -21.80
C PHE A 980 33.24 -18.88 -22.16
N ASN A 981 33.79 -19.47 -23.22
CA ASN A 981 33.47 -20.84 -23.62
C ASN A 981 34.74 -21.66 -23.94
N SER A 982 35.13 -22.52 -23.01
CA SER A 982 36.06 -23.65 -23.22
C SER A 982 35.34 -24.95 -23.54
N GLY A 983 34.05 -25.03 -23.23
CA GLY A 983 33.20 -26.20 -23.44
C GLY A 983 32.69 -26.39 -24.88
N THR A 984 31.74 -27.31 -25.01
CA THR A 984 31.12 -27.68 -26.29
C THR A 984 29.68 -27.16 -26.38
N ILE A 985 29.34 -26.47 -27.46
CA ILE A 985 27.96 -26.03 -27.77
C ILE A 985 27.53 -26.65 -29.09
N THR A 986 26.37 -27.30 -29.13
CA THR A 986 25.77 -27.82 -30.38
C THR A 986 24.31 -27.40 -30.50
N THR A 987 23.93 -26.80 -31.63
CA THR A 987 22.54 -26.39 -31.90
C THR A 987 22.03 -27.00 -33.21
N TRP A 988 20.80 -27.55 -33.19
CA TRP A 988 20.22 -28.26 -34.36
C TRP A 988 19.07 -27.51 -35.04
N GLY A 989 18.27 -26.73 -34.29
CA GLY A 989 17.08 -26.07 -34.84
C GLY A 989 17.35 -24.81 -35.65
N ASN A 990 16.35 -24.38 -36.41
CA ASN A 990 16.44 -23.20 -37.27
C ASN A 990 16.47 -21.91 -36.44
N ALA A 991 17.29 -20.96 -36.85
CA ALA A 991 17.64 -19.73 -36.11
C ALA A 991 18.24 -19.95 -34.70
N SER A 992 18.62 -21.17 -34.32
CA SER A 992 19.23 -21.49 -33.04
C SER A 992 20.73 -21.16 -33.02
N HIS A 993 21.06 -19.91 -32.71
CA HIS A 993 22.46 -19.44 -32.59
C HIS A 993 23.22 -20.14 -31.45
N GLY A 994 24.53 -20.35 -31.60
CA GLY A 994 25.39 -20.97 -30.58
C GLY A 994 25.55 -20.08 -29.35
N ILE A 995 26.11 -18.88 -29.55
CA ILE A 995 26.17 -17.80 -28.56
C ILE A 995 25.46 -16.57 -29.13
N LEU A 996 24.52 -16.00 -28.37
CA LEU A 996 23.91 -14.70 -28.60
C LEU A 996 24.18 -13.80 -27.39
N ALA A 997 25.11 -12.86 -27.55
CA ALA A 997 25.57 -11.94 -26.50
C ALA A 997 25.22 -10.49 -26.87
N GLN A 998 24.49 -9.77 -26.02
CA GLN A 998 23.96 -8.44 -26.35
C GLN A 998 23.92 -7.46 -25.16
N SER A 999 24.55 -6.28 -25.29
CA SER A 999 24.34 -5.16 -24.37
C SER A 999 23.51 -4.06 -25.04
N VAL A 1000 22.45 -3.57 -24.39
CA VAL A 1000 21.49 -2.62 -24.97
C VAL A 1000 21.22 -1.45 -24.02
N GLY A 1001 21.70 -0.26 -24.40
CA GLY A 1001 21.51 0.98 -23.64
C GLY A 1001 20.06 1.43 -23.66
N GLY A 1002 19.59 2.02 -22.55
CA GLY A 1002 18.20 2.41 -22.38
C GLY A 1002 17.79 3.52 -23.36
N GLY A 1003 16.60 3.39 -23.94
CA GLY A 1003 16.02 4.42 -24.82
C GLY A 1003 15.45 5.62 -24.05
N GLY A 1004 15.53 6.82 -24.64
CA GLY A 1004 14.97 8.04 -24.06
C GLY A 1004 13.44 8.11 -24.10
N GLY A 1005 12.83 8.54 -23.00
CA GLY A 1005 11.40 8.79 -22.89
C GLY A 1005 10.95 10.03 -23.67
N ASN A 1006 9.68 10.07 -24.07
CA ASN A 1006 9.23 11.11 -25.00
C ASN A 1006 8.98 12.46 -24.33
N GLY A 1007 9.30 13.51 -25.09
CA GLY A 1007 8.97 14.87 -24.79
C GLY A 1007 7.52 15.16 -25.08
N SER A 1008 6.91 15.89 -24.15
CA SER A 1008 5.59 16.44 -24.34
C SER A 1008 5.70 17.88 -24.90
N ILE A 1009 4.60 18.56 -25.28
CA ILE A 1009 4.62 19.44 -26.48
C ILE A 1009 3.99 20.93 -26.38
N ALA A 1010 4.41 22.13 -25.79
CA ALA A 1010 3.95 23.60 -26.02
C ALA A 1010 4.02 24.80 -24.94
N ILE A 1011 3.48 26.01 -25.35
CA ILE A 1011 2.84 27.16 -24.59
C ILE A 1011 1.71 27.94 -25.38
N SER A 1012 0.58 28.40 -24.78
CA SER A 1012 -0.47 29.28 -25.44
C SER A 1012 -0.97 30.50 -24.66
N ASN A 1013 -1.35 31.54 -25.42
CA ASN A 1013 -1.69 32.87 -24.94
C ASN A 1013 -2.56 33.67 -25.96
N PRO A 1014 -3.83 33.99 -25.67
CA PRO A 1014 -4.67 34.83 -26.51
C PRO A 1014 -4.48 36.31 -26.12
N LYS A 1015 -3.88 37.08 -27.03
CA LYS A 1015 -3.68 38.53 -26.88
C LYS A 1015 -3.99 39.24 -28.20
N ASN A 1016 -4.62 40.41 -28.08
CA ASN A 1016 -5.11 41.30 -29.13
C ASN A 1016 -4.29 41.27 -30.44
N ALA A 1017 -4.85 40.63 -31.47
CA ALA A 1017 -4.60 41.02 -32.86
C ALA A 1017 -5.67 42.06 -33.28
N VAL A 1018 -5.26 43.04 -34.08
CA VAL A 1018 -6.11 44.02 -34.80
C VAL A 1018 -6.94 44.99 -33.93
N THR A 1019 -6.59 46.28 -33.95
CA THR A 1019 -7.33 47.37 -33.28
C THR A 1019 -8.46 47.98 -34.12
N SER A 1020 -8.78 47.43 -35.29
CA SER A 1020 -9.67 48.04 -36.30
C SER A 1020 -10.91 47.22 -36.68
N LEU A 1021 -11.12 46.00 -36.16
CA LEU A 1021 -12.23 45.13 -36.56
C LEU A 1021 -13.27 44.93 -35.45
N SER A 1022 -14.18 45.91 -35.30
CA SER A 1022 -15.08 46.09 -34.15
C SER A 1022 -16.29 45.14 -34.07
N SER A 1023 -16.16 43.87 -34.51
CA SER A 1023 -17.30 42.93 -34.66
C SER A 1023 -17.07 41.52 -34.09
N ALA A 1024 -15.83 41.11 -33.82
CA ALA A 1024 -15.54 39.79 -33.24
C ALA A 1024 -15.79 39.75 -31.72
N LYS A 1025 -16.49 38.71 -31.23
CA LYS A 1025 -16.93 38.62 -29.81
C LYS A 1025 -16.13 37.64 -28.93
N ALA A 1026 -15.19 36.88 -29.49
CA ALA A 1026 -14.36 35.90 -28.77
C ALA A 1026 -12.95 35.81 -29.35
N PHE A 1027 -11.97 35.45 -28.51
CA PHE A 1027 -10.55 35.26 -28.88
C PHE A 1027 -10.01 33.95 -28.30
N ASN A 1028 -9.42 33.10 -29.14
CA ASN A 1028 -8.90 31.78 -28.76
C ASN A 1028 -7.42 31.65 -29.12
N SER A 1029 -6.68 30.75 -28.45
CA SER A 1029 -5.33 30.31 -28.85
C SER A 1029 -5.05 28.86 -28.41
N LEU A 1030 -4.31 28.10 -29.22
CA LEU A 1030 -3.93 26.70 -29.02
C LEU A 1030 -2.44 26.48 -29.38
N ALA A 1031 -1.70 25.56 -28.73
CA ALA A 1031 -0.32 25.24 -29.13
C ALA A 1031 0.12 23.77 -28.90
N MET A 1032 1.16 23.36 -29.65
CA MET A 1032 2.16 22.25 -29.47
C MET A 1032 3.57 22.98 -29.14
N GLY A 1033 4.88 22.70 -28.77
CA GLY A 1033 5.97 21.66 -28.53
C GLY A 1033 6.97 21.76 -27.30
N GLY A 1034 7.78 20.71 -27.02
CA GLY A 1034 8.71 20.45 -25.86
C GLY A 1034 9.70 19.26 -26.10
N VAL A 1035 10.36 18.61 -25.12
CA VAL A 1035 11.64 17.85 -25.37
C VAL A 1035 11.77 16.40 -24.84
N GLY A 1036 12.29 15.50 -25.68
CA GLY A 1036 12.59 14.11 -25.32
C GLY A 1036 13.82 13.95 -24.44
N GLY A 1037 13.83 12.87 -23.65
CA GLY A 1037 14.99 12.44 -22.87
C GLY A 1037 16.03 11.74 -23.74
N THR A 1038 17.23 11.56 -23.21
CA THR A 1038 18.33 10.92 -23.96
C THR A 1038 18.24 9.41 -23.91
N GLY A 1039 18.66 8.76 -25.00
CA GLY A 1039 19.17 7.40 -24.93
C GLY A 1039 20.51 7.36 -24.19
N ALA A 1040 20.96 6.17 -23.82
CA ALA A 1040 22.16 5.98 -23.02
C ALA A 1040 23.10 4.91 -23.59
N ASP A 1041 24.33 4.86 -23.08
CA ASP A 1041 25.37 3.97 -23.61
C ASP A 1041 25.09 2.48 -23.30
N SER A 1042 25.61 1.59 -24.13
CA SER A 1042 25.68 0.15 -23.84
C SER A 1042 27.10 -0.28 -23.51
N GLY A 1043 27.23 -1.24 -22.60
CA GLY A 1043 28.50 -1.83 -22.19
C GLY A 1043 29.25 -2.57 -23.30
N ASP A 1044 30.48 -2.95 -23.00
CA ASP A 1044 31.30 -3.78 -23.87
C ASP A 1044 30.71 -5.20 -23.94
N VAL A 1045 30.95 -5.89 -25.06
CA VAL A 1045 30.57 -7.30 -25.25
C VAL A 1045 31.82 -8.10 -25.59
N LEU A 1046 32.21 -8.98 -24.68
CA LEU A 1046 33.37 -9.87 -24.80
C LEU A 1046 32.87 -11.32 -24.98
N VAL A 1047 33.34 -11.98 -26.04
CA VAL A 1047 33.15 -13.43 -26.21
C VAL A 1047 34.52 -14.08 -26.44
N GLU A 1048 35.00 -14.85 -25.47
CA GLU A 1048 36.23 -15.65 -25.58
C GLU A 1048 35.86 -17.12 -25.86
N HIS A 1049 36.21 -17.62 -27.04
CA HIS A 1049 35.89 -18.98 -27.46
C HIS A 1049 37.16 -19.81 -27.67
N THR A 1050 37.39 -20.78 -26.78
CA THR A 1050 38.51 -21.73 -26.81
C THR A 1050 38.06 -23.18 -27.07
N GLY A 1051 36.77 -23.48 -26.90
CA GLY A 1051 36.17 -24.81 -27.03
C GLY A 1051 35.71 -25.19 -28.44
N THR A 1052 34.50 -25.76 -28.56
CA THR A 1052 33.88 -26.10 -29.86
C THR A 1052 32.43 -25.61 -29.95
N ILE A 1053 32.07 -24.94 -31.04
CA ILE A 1053 30.67 -24.59 -31.38
C ILE A 1053 30.30 -25.32 -32.69
N THR A 1054 29.17 -26.04 -32.72
CA THR A 1054 28.62 -26.70 -33.91
C THR A 1054 27.18 -26.25 -34.17
N ILE A 1055 26.92 -25.73 -35.37
CA ILE A 1055 25.60 -25.23 -35.80
C ILE A 1055 25.12 -26.06 -36.99
N GLU A 1056 24.19 -26.98 -36.74
CA GLU A 1056 23.55 -27.80 -37.77
C GLU A 1056 22.32 -27.11 -38.41
N GLY A 1057 21.68 -26.19 -37.67
CA GLY A 1057 20.45 -25.51 -38.08
C GLY A 1057 20.65 -24.33 -39.05
N ASP A 1058 19.66 -24.11 -39.93
CA ASP A 1058 19.66 -23.03 -40.91
C ASP A 1058 19.48 -21.64 -40.26
N ASN A 1059 19.87 -20.57 -40.96
CA ASN A 1059 19.67 -19.15 -40.60
C ASN A 1059 20.25 -18.75 -39.23
N SER A 1060 21.36 -19.37 -38.82
CA SER A 1060 21.90 -19.30 -37.45
C SER A 1060 23.33 -18.75 -37.41
N TYR A 1061 23.72 -18.18 -36.26
CA TYR A 1061 25.09 -17.71 -36.03
C TYR A 1061 25.82 -18.61 -35.03
N GLY A 1062 27.10 -18.91 -35.27
CA GLY A 1062 27.96 -19.56 -34.27
C GLY A 1062 28.13 -18.66 -33.05
N ILE A 1063 28.58 -17.43 -33.30
CA ILE A 1063 28.59 -16.32 -32.33
C ILE A 1063 27.89 -15.11 -32.97
N TYR A 1064 26.90 -14.55 -32.28
CA TYR A 1064 26.32 -13.24 -32.55
C TYR A 1064 26.58 -12.35 -31.33
N ALA A 1065 27.44 -11.34 -31.49
CA ALA A 1065 27.81 -10.41 -30.43
C ALA A 1065 27.44 -8.97 -30.83
N GLN A 1066 26.69 -8.25 -30.00
CA GLN A 1066 26.21 -6.92 -30.36
C GLN A 1066 26.12 -5.95 -29.18
N SER A 1067 26.72 -4.77 -29.31
CA SER A 1067 26.48 -3.64 -28.39
C SER A 1067 25.64 -2.58 -29.10
N VAL A 1068 24.53 -2.17 -28.50
CA VAL A 1068 23.55 -1.24 -29.09
C VAL A 1068 23.29 -0.07 -28.14
N GLY A 1069 23.75 1.12 -28.50
CA GLY A 1069 23.45 2.34 -27.77
C GLY A 1069 21.96 2.70 -27.88
N GLY A 1070 21.41 3.21 -26.78
CA GLY A 1070 20.00 3.59 -26.69
C GLY A 1070 19.62 4.74 -27.61
N GLY A 1071 18.44 4.64 -28.24
CA GLY A 1071 17.89 5.70 -29.08
C GLY A 1071 17.37 6.89 -28.29
N GLY A 1072 17.44 8.09 -28.87
CA GLY A 1072 16.91 9.32 -28.25
C GLY A 1072 15.38 9.42 -28.30
N GLY A 1073 14.78 9.97 -27.24
CA GLY A 1073 13.33 10.20 -27.16
C GLY A 1073 12.85 11.31 -28.09
N SER A 1074 11.57 11.26 -28.49
CA SER A 1074 10.98 12.19 -29.46
C SER A 1074 10.74 13.58 -28.87
N ILE A 1075 10.78 14.62 -29.72
CA ILE A 1075 10.37 15.98 -29.35
C ILE A 1075 8.86 16.19 -29.47
N GLY A 1076 8.37 17.28 -28.87
CA GLY A 1076 7.15 17.96 -29.27
C GLY A 1076 7.42 19.27 -30.02
N ALA A 1077 6.53 19.72 -30.93
CA ALA A 1077 6.71 20.94 -31.75
C ALA A 1077 5.63 22.05 -31.61
N SER A 1078 6.01 23.34 -31.50
CA SER A 1078 5.21 24.62 -31.69
C SER A 1078 5.02 25.67 -30.56
N ILE A 1079 4.10 26.65 -30.75
CA ILE A 1079 3.57 27.78 -29.91
C ILE A 1079 2.13 28.12 -30.45
N GLY A 1080 1.34 29.04 -29.83
CA GLY A 1080 -0.04 29.36 -30.25
C GLY A 1080 -0.47 30.83 -30.34
N HIS A 1081 -1.18 31.21 -31.42
CA HIS A 1081 -1.64 32.58 -31.75
C HIS A 1081 -3.15 32.70 -32.10
N PRO A 1082 -3.75 33.92 -32.06
CA PRO A 1082 -5.17 34.13 -32.33
C PRO A 1082 -5.51 34.17 -33.83
N ALA A 1083 -6.58 33.45 -34.21
CA ALA A 1083 -7.02 33.25 -35.60
C ALA A 1083 -7.69 34.47 -36.29
N SER A 1084 -7.16 35.68 -36.11
CA SER A 1084 -7.74 36.92 -36.68
C SER A 1084 -6.71 37.90 -37.25
N SER A 1085 -5.51 37.43 -37.60
CA SER A 1085 -4.48 38.21 -38.30
C SER A 1085 -4.04 37.52 -39.59
N LEU A 1086 -4.56 38.03 -40.72
CA LEU A 1086 -4.06 37.79 -42.08
C LEU A 1086 -2.74 38.57 -42.26
N ALA A 1087 -1.67 38.10 -41.59
CA ALA A 1087 -0.32 38.66 -41.60
C ALA A 1087 0.74 37.79 -40.87
N ALA A 1088 0.42 36.57 -40.40
CA ALA A 1088 1.10 36.00 -39.23
C ALA A 1088 1.22 34.46 -39.17
N THR A 1089 1.56 33.81 -40.28
CA THR A 1089 1.95 32.37 -40.32
C THR A 1089 3.34 32.07 -39.73
N SER A 1090 4.08 33.08 -39.26
CA SER A 1090 5.52 33.13 -39.57
C SER A 1090 6.56 32.58 -38.60
N LEU A 1091 6.24 32.30 -37.33
CA LEU A 1091 7.29 31.95 -36.37
C LEU A 1091 6.78 31.12 -35.20
N GLN A 1092 6.53 29.85 -35.45
CA GLN A 1092 5.95 28.94 -34.48
C GLN A 1092 6.81 27.67 -34.26
N LEU A 1093 8.13 27.73 -34.55
CA LEU A 1093 9.00 26.55 -34.45
C LEU A 1093 10.49 26.92 -34.32
N LEU A 1094 11.07 26.75 -33.11
CA LEU A 1094 12.51 26.50 -32.87
C LEU A 1094 12.80 26.13 -31.38
N ILE A 1095 12.16 25.09 -30.85
CA ILE A 1095 12.63 24.29 -29.69
C ILE A 1095 12.05 22.89 -29.88
N GLY A 1096 12.79 21.78 -29.79
CA GLY A 1096 14.25 21.69 -29.74
C GLY A 1096 14.71 20.24 -29.56
N ALA A 1097 15.53 19.74 -30.48
CA ALA A 1097 16.19 18.43 -30.37
C ALA A 1097 17.68 18.63 -30.08
N PHE A 1098 18.21 17.91 -29.10
CA PHE A 1098 19.64 17.66 -29.01
C PHE A 1098 19.96 16.34 -29.72
N GLN A 1099 21.17 16.22 -30.27
CA GLN A 1099 21.67 14.91 -30.70
C GLN A 1099 21.79 14.04 -29.45
N SER A 1100 21.06 12.93 -29.45
CA SER A 1100 21.03 11.91 -28.40
C SER A 1100 21.46 10.60 -29.03
N GLU A 1101 22.77 10.42 -29.16
CA GLU A 1101 23.38 9.15 -29.54
C GLU A 1101 23.77 8.44 -28.24
N GLY A 1102 23.15 7.30 -27.92
CA GLY A 1102 23.78 6.34 -27.01
C GLY A 1102 25.00 5.76 -27.70
N THR A 1103 26.15 5.76 -27.04
CA THR A 1103 27.37 5.14 -27.57
C THR A 1103 27.28 3.63 -27.41
N ALA A 1104 27.61 2.87 -28.44
CA ALA A 1104 27.79 1.44 -28.27
C ALA A 1104 29.21 1.13 -27.80
N GLY A 1105 29.32 0.21 -26.83
CA GLY A 1105 30.57 -0.36 -26.39
C GLY A 1105 31.31 -1.14 -27.48
N THR A 1106 32.52 -1.55 -27.13
CA THR A 1106 33.40 -2.40 -27.92
C THR A 1106 32.81 -3.81 -27.99
N VAL A 1107 32.79 -4.40 -29.18
CA VAL A 1107 32.48 -5.82 -29.35
C VAL A 1107 33.76 -6.57 -29.73
N THR A 1108 34.19 -7.46 -28.85
CA THR A 1108 35.42 -8.26 -28.96
C THR A 1108 35.03 -9.74 -28.99
N VAL A 1109 35.40 -10.44 -30.06
CA VAL A 1109 35.14 -11.89 -30.21
C VAL A 1109 36.46 -12.59 -30.53
N ASP A 1110 37.10 -13.14 -29.50
CA ASP A 1110 38.39 -13.81 -29.59
C ASP A 1110 38.19 -15.33 -29.75
N VAL A 1111 38.35 -15.81 -30.98
CA VAL A 1111 38.19 -17.22 -31.35
C VAL A 1111 39.56 -17.89 -31.48
N THR A 1112 39.78 -18.90 -30.63
CA THR A 1112 40.92 -19.83 -30.72
C THR A 1112 40.48 -21.30 -30.80
N GLY A 1113 39.24 -21.61 -30.40
CA GLY A 1113 38.57 -22.89 -30.59
C GLY A 1113 37.90 -23.06 -31.96
N ASP A 1114 37.29 -24.22 -32.18
CA ASP A 1114 36.61 -24.56 -33.44
C ASP A 1114 35.18 -24.00 -33.51
N ILE A 1115 34.77 -23.51 -34.69
CA ILE A 1115 33.39 -23.16 -35.02
C ILE A 1115 33.00 -23.84 -36.34
N ILE A 1116 32.06 -24.78 -36.25
CA ILE A 1116 31.59 -25.62 -37.35
C ILE A 1116 30.18 -25.20 -37.74
N ILE A 1117 29.97 -24.81 -39.00
CA ILE A 1117 28.67 -24.37 -39.53
C ILE A 1117 28.28 -25.29 -40.69
N ASN A 1118 27.21 -26.06 -40.49
CA ASN A 1118 26.67 -27.00 -41.48
C ASN A 1118 25.32 -26.53 -42.06
N GLY A 1119 24.53 -25.77 -41.30
CA GLY A 1119 23.23 -25.24 -41.72
C GLY A 1119 23.29 -24.21 -42.85
N ALA A 1120 22.23 -24.13 -43.66
CA ALA A 1120 22.12 -23.21 -44.78
C ALA A 1120 21.79 -21.77 -44.34
N ASN A 1121 22.40 -20.79 -45.02
CA ASN A 1121 22.30 -19.37 -44.65
C ASN A 1121 22.77 -19.06 -43.19
N SER A 1122 23.58 -19.94 -42.62
CA SER A 1122 24.20 -19.78 -41.31
C SER A 1122 25.62 -19.21 -41.42
N HIS A 1123 26.10 -18.53 -40.36
CA HIS A 1123 27.36 -17.79 -40.35
C HIS A 1123 28.20 -18.10 -39.09
N ALA A 1124 29.54 -18.10 -39.21
CA ALA A 1124 30.41 -18.45 -38.07
C ALA A 1124 30.40 -17.40 -36.96
N VAL A 1125 30.68 -16.13 -37.29
CA VAL A 1125 30.74 -15.01 -36.35
C VAL A 1125 30.07 -13.78 -36.97
N PHE A 1126 29.24 -13.11 -36.19
CA PHE A 1126 28.76 -11.74 -36.43
C PHE A 1126 29.08 -10.90 -35.19
N GLN A 1127 29.72 -9.75 -35.40
CA GLN A 1127 30.00 -8.77 -34.36
C GLN A 1127 29.59 -7.38 -34.83
N GLN A 1128 28.89 -6.61 -33.98
CA GLN A 1128 28.41 -5.28 -34.36
C GLN A 1128 28.27 -4.33 -33.16
N SER A 1129 28.95 -3.20 -33.22
CA SER A 1129 28.73 -2.05 -32.34
C SER A 1129 27.85 -1.03 -33.08
N VAL A 1130 26.74 -0.59 -32.47
CA VAL A 1130 25.71 0.27 -33.10
C VAL A 1130 25.34 1.44 -32.18
N ASN A 1131 25.86 2.63 -32.48
CA ASN A 1131 25.39 3.85 -31.78
C ASN A 1131 23.89 4.07 -32.00
N GLY A 1132 23.22 4.54 -30.96
CA GLY A 1132 21.79 4.82 -30.96
C GLY A 1132 21.40 5.98 -31.88
N GLY A 1133 20.28 5.84 -32.59
CA GLY A 1133 19.72 6.90 -33.42
C GLY A 1133 18.93 7.96 -32.62
N GLY A 1134 19.03 9.22 -33.02
CA GLY A 1134 18.20 10.30 -32.47
C GLY A 1134 16.78 10.31 -33.05
N GLY A 1135 15.79 10.65 -32.22
CA GLY A 1135 14.38 10.69 -32.61
C GLY A 1135 14.03 11.75 -33.69
N GLU A 1136 12.88 11.56 -34.34
CA GLU A 1136 12.45 12.40 -35.47
C GLU A 1136 12.16 13.86 -35.07
N VAL A 1137 12.46 14.76 -36.01
CA VAL A 1137 12.25 16.21 -35.89
C VAL A 1137 11.39 16.66 -37.06
N GLU A 1138 10.10 16.31 -37.03
CA GLU A 1138 9.16 16.73 -38.09
C GLU A 1138 8.73 18.19 -37.89
N VAL A 1139 8.96 19.00 -38.93
CA VAL A 1139 9.04 20.46 -38.82
C VAL A 1139 8.36 21.12 -40.02
N PHE A 1140 7.08 21.47 -39.84
CA PHE A 1140 6.28 22.18 -40.83
C PHE A 1140 5.91 23.60 -40.39
N MET A 1141 6.31 24.58 -41.18
CA MET A 1141 5.75 25.94 -41.21
C MET A 1141 5.60 26.37 -42.67
N ASP A 1142 4.36 26.49 -43.17
CA ASP A 1142 4.07 27.11 -44.46
C ASP A 1142 3.68 28.59 -44.29
N LEU A 1143 4.12 29.44 -45.22
CA LEU A 1143 4.62 30.77 -44.85
C LEU A 1143 4.63 31.82 -45.98
N THR A 1144 3.87 31.63 -47.06
CA THR A 1144 3.80 32.62 -48.15
C THR A 1144 2.87 33.81 -47.84
N GLU A 1145 3.29 34.71 -46.95
CA GLU A 1145 2.59 36.00 -46.70
C GLU A 1145 3.57 37.19 -46.62
N SER A 1146 4.36 37.43 -47.69
CA SER A 1146 5.19 38.64 -47.87
C SER A 1146 5.56 38.90 -49.33
N ALA A 1147 4.60 39.37 -50.13
CA ALA A 1147 4.81 39.83 -51.51
C ALA A 1147 3.98 41.09 -51.83
N ALA A 1148 4.00 42.08 -50.95
CA ALA A 1148 3.26 43.32 -51.14
C ALA A 1148 3.95 44.24 -52.17
N ALA A 1149 3.15 44.72 -53.13
CA ALA A 1149 3.44 45.75 -54.13
C ALA A 1149 4.52 45.45 -55.20
N TRP A 1150 4.06 45.22 -56.43
CA TRP A 1150 4.46 46.03 -57.60
C TRP A 1150 3.44 45.95 -58.76
N SER A 1151 3.19 47.13 -59.36
CA SER A 1151 2.55 47.38 -60.66
C SER A 1151 1.05 47.07 -60.86
N GLU A 1152 0.50 47.72 -61.88
CA GLU A 1152 -0.92 47.90 -62.20
C GLU A 1152 -1.41 46.91 -63.29
N ASP A 1153 -2.69 47.00 -63.65
CA ASP A 1153 -3.35 46.41 -64.84
C ASP A 1153 -3.61 44.88 -64.95
N SER A 1154 -4.68 44.45 -64.25
CA SER A 1154 -5.92 43.92 -64.88
C SER A 1154 -6.07 42.46 -65.39
N VAL A 1155 -7.36 42.08 -65.50
CA VAL A 1155 -8.00 40.94 -66.24
C VAL A 1155 -8.17 39.59 -65.51
N ASP A 1156 -9.40 39.06 -65.63
CA ASP A 1156 -9.90 37.78 -65.08
C ASP A 1156 -9.38 36.52 -65.81
N ILE A 1157 -9.48 35.37 -65.13
CA ILE A 1157 -9.71 34.05 -65.74
C ILE A 1157 -10.80 33.34 -64.92
N GLU A 1158 -11.78 32.73 -65.60
CA GLU A 1158 -13.04 32.24 -65.00
C GLU A 1158 -12.94 30.90 -64.23
N ASP A 1159 -13.94 30.65 -63.38
CA ASP A 1159 -14.13 29.43 -62.58
C ASP A 1159 -14.22 28.13 -63.38
N ASN A 1160 -13.88 27.01 -62.72
CA ASN A 1160 -14.59 25.74 -62.94
C ASN A 1160 -14.55 24.83 -61.68
N LEU A 1161 -15.65 24.81 -60.93
CA LEU A 1161 -15.85 23.94 -59.76
C LEU A 1161 -16.39 22.56 -60.18
N SER A 1162 -15.80 21.46 -59.69
CA SER A 1162 -16.43 20.12 -59.78
C SER A 1162 -15.80 19.02 -58.89
N VAL A 1163 -14.54 19.12 -58.46
CA VAL A 1163 -13.85 18.00 -57.77
C VAL A 1163 -14.18 17.89 -56.28
N ILE A 1164 -14.34 19.00 -55.56
CA ILE A 1164 -14.48 19.03 -54.10
C ILE A 1164 -15.82 18.40 -53.64
N GLU A 1165 -16.91 18.67 -54.36
CA GLU A 1165 -18.26 18.24 -53.98
C GLU A 1165 -18.45 16.70 -54.07
N HIS A 1166 -17.60 16.01 -54.82
CA HIS A 1166 -17.63 14.55 -54.91
C HIS A 1166 -17.09 13.87 -53.63
N TYR A 1167 -16.05 14.44 -53.02
CA TYR A 1167 -15.42 13.86 -51.82
C TYR A 1167 -16.22 14.09 -50.54
N THR A 1168 -16.90 15.24 -50.39
CA THR A 1168 -17.67 15.57 -49.18
C THR A 1168 -18.80 14.57 -48.91
N ASN A 1169 -19.49 14.12 -49.96
CA ASN A 1169 -20.62 13.19 -49.81
C ASN A 1169 -20.18 11.79 -49.35
N MET A 1170 -19.08 11.27 -49.90
CA MET A 1170 -18.58 9.92 -49.58
C MET A 1170 -18.12 9.77 -48.12
N VAL A 1171 -17.62 10.86 -47.51
CA VAL A 1171 -17.25 10.89 -46.08
C VAL A 1171 -18.49 10.99 -45.18
N THR A 1172 -19.59 11.59 -45.66
CA THR A 1172 -20.80 11.81 -44.87
C THR A 1172 -21.59 10.51 -44.66
N ASP A 1173 -21.70 9.66 -45.68
CA ASP A 1173 -22.43 8.39 -45.58
C ASP A 1173 -21.72 7.38 -44.64
N PHE A 1174 -20.39 7.32 -44.65
CA PHE A 1174 -19.62 6.38 -43.81
C PHE A 1174 -19.75 6.62 -42.30
N VAL A 1175 -20.02 7.87 -41.88
CA VAL A 1175 -20.15 8.25 -40.46
C VAL A 1175 -21.53 7.91 -39.88
N LEU A 1176 -22.52 7.59 -40.71
CA LEU A 1176 -23.90 7.34 -40.27
C LEU A 1176 -24.22 5.86 -39.97
N ASP A 1177 -23.39 4.91 -40.39
CA ASP A 1177 -23.70 3.46 -40.32
C ASP A 1177 -23.09 2.74 -39.10
N ILE A 1178 -22.31 3.44 -38.26
CA ILE A 1178 -21.59 2.86 -37.10
C ILE A 1178 -21.98 3.58 -35.80
N GLY A 1179 -23.29 3.65 -35.49
CA GLY A 1179 -23.79 4.50 -34.40
C GLY A 1179 -25.16 4.17 -33.82
N GLY A 1180 -25.58 2.89 -33.75
CA GLY A 1180 -26.87 2.51 -33.16
C GLY A 1180 -26.87 1.14 -32.48
N GLN A 1181 -27.45 1.08 -31.27
CA GLN A 1181 -27.33 0.02 -30.24
C GLN A 1181 -25.95 0.08 -29.54
N GLU A 1182 -25.81 0.47 -28.26
CA GLU A 1182 -26.78 0.59 -27.14
C GLU A 1182 -27.00 2.04 -26.63
#